data_AF-A0A7C4LR91-F1
#
_entry.id   AF-A0A7C4LR91-F1
#
_cell.length_a   1.000
_cell.length_b   1.000
_cell.length_c   1.000
_cell.angle_alpha   90.00
_cell.angle_beta   90.00
_cell.angle_gamma   90.00
#
_symmetry.space_group_name_H-M   'P 1'
#
loop_
_entity.id
_entity.type
_entity.pdbx_description
1 polymer ?
#
loop_
_entity_poly.entity_id
_entity_poly.type
_entity_poly.pdbx_seq_one_letter_code
_entity_poly.pdbx_strand_id
1 'polypeptide(L)'
;MEAQRARAVFGWARSANLFHCFRAAVFPLSLTPRFSGVGGVFNEMVNGFNRFSELRKTVKTVKALAVPLRVPLKRGVVKIHPTNWRETFVMVSFGLMALSPFAMGAEKAAPRDSFAIVCPAESSPAQSLATREVRRYLYLRTGSLLPIVRAGAELPKNPNLIVIGPRQWPVVETLAARGGFSSETLFLRGDEYLLKTFTHEGRTVWLATAGADTGVLYAAYRFAEFLGVRFYLEGDVVPDQRLSLVPLPVEWEPGGKPMGATAKAASVGLPRMNEHARPLFSLRGIQPFHDFPEGPDWWNLDDYLAIISQLPKLRMNFFGLHTYPEKHPNAEPTVWIGLPQDVAPDGQVTFSYPSSYMNTRRGNWGYAAKSITNFSHGAAMLFTGDAYGPDVMGQWLPEPKTPEACNEVFNRTAEMLRQAFTHARQLGVKTCVGTETPLTVPAKVQERLKALGKNPADLKTVGELYEGMFTRIARAHPLDYYWFWTPEGWTWQGAKPEQVTATTNDLMAAIQAAKKVGAPFGLATCGWVLGPQQDRALFDTFLPKDVAVSCINREVGKTPVDKGFARVQGRGKWAIPWLEDDPALTAPQLWASRMRRDARDALAYGCDGLMGIHWRTRSVGPMLGALAQAAWDQSWAKSSPAQAPVLREGPDGGKYAHFTSHAIADTTDAPIYQHVRYGMSAYRLHATNGLCSVTLKFCEPHYKEAGKRIFSVQIQGQEKIKSLDIFSRVGQNRALDLKFDGLPVSNGWLEVEFVAETESPCLAGLVVAGEGYTRKINCGGPAYQDYAADWPEGGETPKGTFPAVDDFYRDWAQNQFGPEIALPVSRILAKMDGRLPRPADWVHGPGGIKPDPRPWSQVQSNYVFVHELAGWREDVRGAGNLERFDYWLNTFRYLEAMARVNCTWALVTNAMGKAKAAPDPQAQRQIAAAEVLPLRQELVRQVSLLYDLLLATVTNPGELGTVANWEQHLFPDLLEKPGQQLAAFLGRPLPPDAELPRAYRGPARLIVPTKRASVAAGSDLTLRALVLAEKPPREVAVFWRKLGQGAFAKVPMKHEARGVYSLCLPAAKTSDDLEYYVRAVPDGEPALHFPATAPTLNWTVVRQ
;
A
#
# COMPACT_ATOMS: atom_id res chain seq x y z
N MET A 1 -16.29 -54.46 -6.59
CA MET A 1 -15.52 -54.81 -5.36
C MET A 1 -15.56 -53.63 -4.38
N GLU A 2 -16.63 -53.27 -3.67
CA GLU A 2 -17.93 -53.90 -3.36
C GLU A 2 -17.94 -54.99 -2.27
N ALA A 3 -18.87 -54.80 -1.30
CA ALA A 3 -19.42 -55.73 -0.31
C ALA A 3 -18.50 -56.12 0.88
N GLN A 4 -19.00 -56.45 2.09
CA GLN A 4 -20.38 -56.72 2.58
C GLN A 4 -20.70 -55.92 3.88
N ARG A 5 -21.87 -55.28 4.04
CA ARG A 5 -23.19 -55.74 4.60
C ARG A 5 -23.22 -55.96 6.13
N ALA A 6 -24.34 -55.80 6.84
CA ALA A 6 -25.73 -55.42 6.49
C ALA A 6 -26.22 -54.25 7.40
N ARG A 7 -27.48 -53.79 7.52
CA ARG A 7 -28.88 -54.08 7.07
C ARG A 7 -29.65 -52.71 7.22
N ALA A 8 -30.94 -52.42 6.97
CA ALA A 8 -32.19 -53.03 6.49
C ALA A 8 -33.14 -51.84 6.04
N VAL A 9 -34.38 -51.95 5.53
CA VAL A 9 -35.19 -53.09 5.06
C VAL A 9 -36.01 -52.74 3.78
N PHE A 10 -37.19 -52.09 3.86
CA PHE A 10 -38.14 -51.76 2.77
C PHE A 10 -39.02 -50.53 3.13
N GLY A 11 -39.74 -49.84 2.22
CA GLY A 11 -39.96 -50.02 0.77
C GLY A 11 -40.42 -48.70 0.10
N TRP A 12 -40.25 -48.49 -1.23
CA TRP A 12 -41.20 -48.79 -2.34
C TRP A 12 -42.51 -47.95 -2.37
N ALA A 13 -43.04 -47.44 -3.51
CA ALA A 13 -42.51 -47.29 -4.88
C ALA A 13 -43.43 -46.44 -5.81
N ARG A 14 -42.85 -45.90 -6.91
CA ARG A 14 -43.41 -45.68 -8.29
C ARG A 14 -44.67 -44.79 -8.58
N SER A 15 -44.40 -43.72 -9.33
CA SER A 15 -44.81 -43.46 -10.75
C SER A 15 -46.28 -43.48 -11.25
N ALA A 16 -46.59 -42.47 -12.08
CA ALA A 16 -47.25 -42.53 -13.42
C ALA A 16 -48.54 -41.68 -13.67
N ASN A 17 -48.67 -41.28 -14.94
CA ASN A 17 -49.63 -40.37 -15.59
C ASN A 17 -51.14 -40.70 -15.41
N LEU A 18 -52.02 -39.69 -15.56
CA LEU A 18 -53.07 -39.67 -16.61
C LEU A 18 -53.77 -38.29 -16.80
N PHE A 19 -54.73 -38.23 -17.73
CA PHE A 19 -55.36 -37.05 -18.36
C PHE A 19 -56.71 -36.63 -17.75
N HIS A 20 -57.15 -35.38 -18.04
CA HIS A 20 -58.56 -34.94 -18.16
C HIS A 20 -59.44 -34.85 -16.87
N CYS A 21 -60.48 -34.01 -16.75
CA CYS A 21 -60.89 -32.80 -17.50
C CYS A 21 -61.99 -31.96 -16.73
N PHE A 22 -62.34 -30.80 -17.31
CA PHE A 22 -63.65 -30.08 -17.27
C PHE A 22 -64.12 -29.19 -16.08
N ARG A 23 -64.48 -27.93 -16.44
CA ARG A 23 -65.51 -26.99 -15.87
C ARG A 23 -65.35 -26.52 -14.40
N ALA A 24 -65.90 -25.39 -13.92
CA ALA A 24 -66.41 -24.09 -14.41
C ALA A 24 -67.04 -23.37 -13.18
N ALA A 25 -67.37 -22.07 -13.07
CA ALA A 25 -67.12 -20.80 -13.79
C ALA A 25 -66.94 -19.68 -12.70
N VAL A 26 -66.78 -18.37 -12.99
CA VAL A 26 -67.84 -17.37 -13.27
C VAL A 26 -67.17 -15.98 -13.47
N PHE A 27 -67.82 -15.09 -14.25
CA PHE A 27 -67.48 -13.68 -14.59
C PHE A 27 -68.46 -12.69 -13.85
N PRO A 28 -68.44 -11.34 -14.00
CA PRO A 28 -67.53 -10.44 -14.72
C PRO A 28 -67.11 -9.13 -13.97
N LEU A 29 -66.56 -8.17 -14.75
CA LEU A 29 -66.26 -6.74 -14.48
C LEU A 29 -64.87 -6.47 -13.86
N SER A 30 -64.14 -5.40 -14.23
CA SER A 30 -64.27 -4.38 -15.31
C SER A 30 -62.86 -3.76 -15.57
N LEU A 31 -62.54 -2.95 -16.61
CA LEU A 31 -63.25 -2.45 -17.81
C LEU A 31 -62.21 -2.27 -18.97
N THR A 32 -62.54 -1.49 -20.02
CA THR A 32 -61.75 -1.18 -21.23
C THR A 32 -62.10 0.26 -21.72
N PRO A 33 -61.59 0.85 -22.84
CA PRO A 33 -60.76 0.34 -23.97
C PRO A 33 -59.57 1.31 -24.32
N ARG A 34 -58.94 1.42 -25.52
CA ARG A 34 -59.13 0.89 -26.90
C ARG A 34 -57.76 0.79 -27.65
N PHE A 35 -57.58 -0.26 -28.47
CA PHE A 35 -57.12 -0.31 -29.89
C PHE A 35 -56.00 0.63 -30.44
N SER A 36 -55.13 0.27 -31.41
CA SER A 36 -54.77 -1.01 -32.10
C SER A 36 -53.68 -0.70 -33.18
N GLY A 37 -52.89 -1.63 -33.76
CA GLY A 37 -52.72 -3.07 -33.54
C GLY A 37 -52.53 -3.89 -34.85
N VAL A 38 -51.80 -5.02 -34.77
CA VAL A 38 -51.72 -6.17 -35.74
C VAL A 38 -50.82 -6.03 -37.00
N GLY A 39 -49.95 -7.04 -37.23
CA GLY A 39 -49.42 -7.38 -38.57
C GLY A 39 -48.13 -8.23 -38.64
N GLY A 40 -48.24 -9.56 -38.84
CA GLY A 40 -47.16 -10.41 -39.38
C GLY A 40 -46.46 -11.40 -38.41
N VAL A 41 -46.44 -12.69 -38.75
CA VAL A 41 -45.79 -13.81 -38.03
C VAL A 41 -45.31 -14.87 -39.04
N PHE A 42 -44.12 -15.47 -38.84
CA PHE A 42 -43.84 -16.88 -39.16
C PHE A 42 -42.62 -17.40 -38.36
N ASN A 43 -42.40 -18.72 -38.34
CA ASN A 43 -41.87 -19.45 -37.18
C ASN A 43 -40.63 -20.35 -37.48
N GLU A 44 -39.77 -20.58 -36.45
CA GLU A 44 -39.08 -21.84 -36.01
C GLU A 44 -38.53 -22.92 -37.00
N MET A 45 -37.62 -23.86 -36.70
CA MET A 45 -36.81 -24.31 -35.52
C MET A 45 -35.55 -25.06 -36.09
N VAL A 46 -34.29 -24.96 -35.60
CA VAL A 46 -33.60 -25.53 -34.39
C VAL A 46 -32.96 -26.95 -34.52
N ASN A 47 -31.63 -26.98 -34.31
CA ASN A 47 -30.71 -28.05 -33.83
C ASN A 47 -30.40 -29.36 -34.60
N GLY A 48 -29.10 -29.73 -34.55
CA GLY A 48 -28.55 -31.07 -34.80
C GLY A 48 -27.03 -31.11 -34.57
N PHE A 49 -26.52 -31.86 -33.57
CA PHE A 49 -25.14 -31.75 -33.07
C PHE A 49 -24.51 -33.13 -32.84
N ASN A 50 -23.28 -33.40 -33.35
CA ASN A 50 -22.18 -34.13 -32.67
C ASN A 50 -20.98 -34.53 -33.58
N ARG A 51 -19.76 -34.32 -33.04
CA ARG A 51 -18.52 -35.16 -33.05
C ARG A 51 -18.22 -36.11 -34.24
N PHE A 52 -16.99 -36.05 -34.77
CA PHE A 52 -15.85 -36.81 -34.22
C PHE A 52 -14.49 -36.28 -34.76
N SER A 53 -13.37 -37.01 -34.56
CA SER A 53 -11.99 -36.49 -34.55
C SER A 53 -10.96 -37.39 -35.24
N GLU A 54 -9.75 -36.84 -35.46
CA GLU A 54 -8.44 -37.52 -35.45
C GLU A 54 -7.95 -38.40 -36.65
N LEU A 55 -6.80 -37.96 -37.19
CA LEU A 55 -5.55 -38.72 -37.45
C LEU A 55 -5.35 -39.77 -38.62
N ARG A 56 -4.50 -39.36 -39.58
CA ARG A 56 -3.42 -40.09 -40.32
C ARG A 56 -3.59 -41.53 -40.90
N LYS A 57 -3.27 -41.66 -42.20
CA LYS A 57 -2.13 -42.44 -42.80
C LYS A 57 -2.06 -42.16 -44.33
N THR A 58 -0.95 -42.07 -45.10
CA THR A 58 0.51 -42.42 -45.00
C THR A 58 0.88 -43.79 -45.59
N VAL A 59 1.80 -43.98 -46.57
CA VAL A 59 2.47 -43.10 -47.59
C VAL A 59 3.21 -43.97 -48.65
N LYS A 60 3.48 -43.47 -49.88
CA LYS A 60 4.48 -43.99 -50.86
C LYS A 60 4.81 -42.92 -51.94
N THR A 61 5.99 -42.85 -52.60
CA THR A 61 7.43 -42.70 -52.20
C THR A 61 8.32 -42.85 -53.47
N VAL A 62 9.62 -42.40 -53.48
CA VAL A 62 10.72 -42.53 -54.51
C VAL A 62 11.01 -41.20 -55.26
N LYS A 63 12.24 -40.65 -55.41
CA LYS A 63 13.61 -40.92 -54.85
C LYS A 63 14.55 -39.67 -55.05
N ALA A 64 15.53 -39.47 -54.13
CA ALA A 64 16.98 -39.16 -54.30
C ALA A 64 17.54 -38.16 -55.37
N LEU A 65 18.69 -37.44 -55.24
CA LEU A 65 19.64 -37.10 -54.14
C LEU A 65 20.72 -36.04 -54.58
N ALA A 66 21.50 -35.53 -53.60
CA ALA A 66 22.89 -34.99 -53.65
C ALA A 66 23.18 -33.52 -54.10
N VAL A 67 24.04 -32.82 -53.31
CA VAL A 67 24.59 -31.45 -53.54
C VAL A 67 25.97 -31.29 -52.83
N PRO A 68 27.07 -30.76 -53.45
CA PRO A 68 28.39 -30.72 -52.79
C PRO A 68 29.30 -29.45 -52.97
N LEU A 69 29.62 -28.74 -51.86
CA LEU A 69 30.91 -28.07 -51.53
C LEU A 69 31.36 -26.83 -52.39
N ARG A 70 32.29 -25.93 -51.98
CA ARG A 70 33.20 -25.82 -50.79
C ARG A 70 33.52 -24.34 -50.45
N VAL A 71 34.07 -24.04 -49.26
CA VAL A 71 34.32 -22.66 -48.76
C VAL A 71 35.69 -22.48 -48.05
N PRO A 72 36.43 -21.36 -48.24
CA PRO A 72 37.71 -21.04 -47.58
C PRO A 72 37.64 -19.86 -46.57
N LEU A 73 38.79 -19.42 -45.99
CA LEU A 73 38.92 -18.25 -45.09
C LEU A 73 40.26 -17.48 -45.24
N LYS A 74 40.23 -16.19 -44.81
CA LYS A 74 41.28 -15.35 -44.16
C LYS A 74 42.78 -15.50 -44.49
N ARG A 75 43.45 -14.35 -44.69
CA ARG A 75 44.73 -13.92 -44.06
C ARG A 75 44.85 -12.38 -44.08
N GLY A 76 45.88 -11.78 -43.46
CA GLY A 76 46.01 -10.32 -43.27
C GLY A 76 47.44 -9.85 -42.94
N VAL A 77 47.60 -8.85 -42.05
CA VAL A 77 48.86 -8.12 -41.68
C VAL A 77 49.28 -7.16 -42.84
N VAL A 78 49.88 -5.95 -42.73
CA VAL A 78 51.01 -5.38 -41.91
C VAL A 78 50.96 -3.82 -41.79
N LYS A 79 51.29 -3.27 -40.59
CA LYS A 79 52.05 -2.03 -40.15
C LYS A 79 52.24 -0.78 -41.09
N ILE A 80 52.55 0.48 -40.69
CA ILE A 80 52.67 1.27 -39.41
C ILE A 80 52.68 2.82 -39.69
N HIS A 81 52.53 3.63 -38.63
CA HIS A 81 52.74 5.10 -38.39
C HIS A 81 53.95 5.87 -39.02
N PRO A 82 54.16 7.21 -38.81
CA PRO A 82 53.30 8.33 -38.29
C PRO A 82 53.44 9.75 -38.96
N THR A 83 52.75 10.74 -38.36
CA THR A 83 53.13 12.19 -38.13
C THR A 83 52.98 13.30 -39.19
N ASN A 84 52.17 14.30 -38.82
CA ASN A 84 52.29 15.78 -38.93
C ASN A 84 52.99 16.47 -40.12
N TRP A 85 52.40 17.60 -40.57
CA TRP A 85 53.01 18.95 -40.47
C TRP A 85 51.92 20.05 -40.61
N ARG A 86 52.29 21.35 -40.69
CA ARG A 86 51.43 22.51 -40.38
C ARG A 86 51.23 23.51 -41.55
N GLU A 87 50.16 24.30 -41.42
CA GLU A 87 49.98 25.69 -41.87
C GLU A 87 49.79 26.06 -43.37
N THR A 88 48.60 26.65 -43.62
CA THR A 88 48.36 27.97 -44.23
C THR A 88 48.84 28.29 -45.66
N PHE A 89 47.86 28.59 -46.53
CA PHE A 89 47.99 29.65 -47.56
C PHE A 89 46.65 30.36 -47.80
N VAL A 90 46.70 31.63 -48.23
CA VAL A 90 45.51 32.51 -48.41
C VAL A 90 45.63 33.31 -49.71
N MET A 91 44.55 33.33 -50.52
CA MET A 91 44.00 34.43 -51.34
C MET A 91 42.85 33.84 -52.21
N VAL A 92 41.60 34.29 -52.15
CA VAL A 92 41.02 35.59 -52.57
C VAL A 92 40.92 35.76 -54.10
N SER A 93 39.69 35.68 -54.64
CA SER A 93 39.12 36.66 -55.60
C SER A 93 37.64 36.39 -55.96
N PHE A 94 36.87 37.48 -56.02
CA PHE A 94 35.56 37.75 -56.63
C PHE A 94 35.05 36.72 -57.68
N GLY A 95 33.79 36.27 -57.69
CA GLY A 95 32.55 37.01 -57.40
C GLY A 95 31.90 37.53 -58.69
N LEU A 96 30.80 36.90 -59.15
CA LEU A 96 29.90 37.45 -60.18
C LEU A 96 28.48 36.89 -59.98
N MET A 97 27.45 37.71 -60.20
CA MET A 97 26.04 37.33 -60.00
C MET A 97 25.47 36.56 -61.20
N ALA A 98 24.61 35.58 -60.92
CA ALA A 98 23.64 35.06 -61.88
C ALA A 98 22.30 34.84 -61.16
N LEU A 99 21.20 35.28 -61.78
CA LEU A 99 19.85 35.16 -61.23
C LEU A 99 19.37 33.71 -61.29
N SER A 100 18.58 33.30 -60.31
CA SER A 100 17.76 32.08 -60.35
C SER A 100 16.47 32.32 -59.57
N PRO A 101 15.34 31.73 -59.98
CA PRO A 101 14.02 32.26 -59.65
C PRO A 101 13.60 32.03 -58.19
N PHE A 102 12.66 32.86 -57.74
CA PHE A 102 11.86 32.62 -56.53
C PHE A 102 11.05 31.33 -56.67
N ALA A 103 11.64 30.20 -56.33
CA ALA A 103 10.90 29.01 -55.98
C ALA A 103 10.19 29.29 -54.64
N MET A 104 8.92 29.72 -54.69
CA MET A 104 8.06 29.68 -53.50
C MET A 104 8.08 28.25 -52.98
N GLY A 105 8.67 28.05 -51.80
CA GLY A 105 8.83 26.74 -51.20
C GLY A 105 7.46 26.15 -50.87
N ALA A 106 6.93 25.30 -51.74
CA ALA A 106 5.78 24.49 -51.44
C ALA A 106 6.16 23.55 -50.28
N GLU A 107 5.73 23.91 -49.06
CA GLU A 107 5.91 23.06 -47.89
C GLU A 107 5.40 21.66 -48.22
N LYS A 108 6.27 20.65 -48.08
CA LYS A 108 5.87 19.26 -48.26
C LYS A 108 4.74 18.96 -47.27
N ALA A 109 3.55 18.69 -47.80
CA ALA A 109 2.41 18.27 -47.02
C ALA A 109 2.82 17.12 -46.08
N ALA A 110 2.50 17.24 -44.80
CA ALA A 110 2.91 16.27 -43.79
C ALA A 110 2.38 14.87 -44.17
N PRO A 111 3.15 13.79 -43.95
CA PRO A 111 2.68 12.43 -44.26
C PRO A 111 1.33 12.13 -43.61
N ARG A 112 0.45 11.41 -44.32
CA ARG A 112 -0.94 11.14 -43.90
C ARG A 112 -1.07 10.49 -42.52
N ASP A 113 -0.03 9.79 -42.08
CA ASP A 113 0.01 9.10 -40.78
C ASP A 113 0.95 9.79 -39.77
N SER A 114 1.36 11.04 -40.03
CA SER A 114 2.28 11.76 -39.13
C SER A 114 1.56 12.33 -37.89
N PHE A 115 2.25 12.26 -36.75
CA PHE A 115 1.78 12.73 -35.44
C PHE A 115 2.68 13.86 -34.92
N ALA A 116 2.09 14.83 -34.22
CA ALA A 116 2.81 15.82 -33.43
C ALA A 116 2.20 15.94 -32.02
N ILE A 117 3.06 16.04 -31.01
CA ILE A 117 2.66 16.48 -29.67
C ILE A 117 2.72 18.00 -29.66
N VAL A 118 1.65 18.68 -29.26
CA VAL A 118 1.53 20.14 -29.34
C VAL A 118 1.30 20.72 -27.94
N CYS A 119 2.09 21.72 -27.58
CA CYS A 119 2.06 22.36 -26.27
C CYS A 119 2.20 23.89 -26.39
N PRO A 120 1.80 24.67 -25.37
CA PRO A 120 2.02 26.12 -25.33
C PRO A 120 3.47 26.51 -25.60
N ALA A 121 3.68 27.58 -26.37
CA ALA A 121 5.01 28.11 -26.70
C ALA A 121 5.85 28.37 -25.44
N GLU A 122 5.29 29.15 -24.50
CA GLU A 122 5.75 29.28 -23.13
C GLU A 122 4.99 28.28 -22.26
N SER A 123 5.68 27.46 -21.46
CA SER A 123 5.05 26.48 -20.58
C SER A 123 5.65 26.54 -19.18
N SER A 124 4.82 26.33 -18.15
CA SER A 124 5.32 26.16 -16.78
C SER A 124 6.12 24.84 -16.63
N PRO A 125 6.87 24.65 -15.53
CA PRO A 125 7.59 23.41 -15.27
C PRO A 125 6.69 22.17 -15.29
N ALA A 126 5.49 22.25 -14.70
CA ALA A 126 4.52 21.16 -14.68
C ALA A 126 3.95 20.86 -16.08
N GLN A 127 3.66 21.88 -16.89
CA GLN A 127 3.22 21.69 -18.29
C GLN A 127 4.33 21.11 -19.18
N SER A 128 5.59 21.53 -18.96
CA SER A 128 6.78 21.00 -19.63
C SER A 128 6.99 19.52 -19.30
N LEU A 129 6.91 19.17 -18.01
CA LEU A 129 6.95 17.78 -17.52
C LEU A 129 5.81 16.94 -18.10
N ALA A 130 4.57 17.42 -18.05
CA ALA A 130 3.40 16.74 -18.60
C ALA A 130 3.60 16.40 -20.10
N THR A 131 4.11 17.35 -20.87
CA THR A 131 4.41 17.17 -22.30
C THR A 131 5.54 16.14 -22.53
N ARG A 132 6.60 16.18 -21.71
CA ARG A 132 7.74 15.24 -21.76
C ARG A 132 7.34 13.82 -21.33
N GLU A 133 6.53 13.67 -20.29
CA GLU A 133 6.02 12.38 -19.83
C GLU A 133 5.06 11.75 -20.86
N VAL A 134 4.15 12.51 -21.49
CA VAL A 134 3.34 11.98 -22.60
C VAL A 134 4.21 11.51 -23.77
N ARG A 135 5.25 12.27 -24.16
CA ARG A 135 6.24 11.82 -25.15
C ARG A 135 6.93 10.52 -24.72
N ARG A 136 7.33 10.41 -23.45
CA ARG A 136 8.00 9.23 -22.87
C ARG A 136 7.11 7.99 -22.91
N TYR A 137 5.84 8.07 -22.49
CA TYR A 137 4.93 6.93 -22.55
C TYR A 137 4.52 6.56 -23.98
N LEU A 138 4.36 7.54 -24.88
CA LEU A 138 4.17 7.26 -26.31
C LEU A 138 5.40 6.57 -26.92
N TYR A 139 6.62 6.99 -26.59
CA TYR A 139 7.84 6.32 -27.01
C TYR A 139 7.91 4.88 -26.47
N LEU A 140 7.74 4.69 -25.16
CA LEU A 140 7.73 3.36 -24.52
C LEU A 140 6.70 2.43 -25.16
N ARG A 141 5.50 2.94 -25.46
CA ARG A 141 4.39 2.13 -25.97
C ARG A 141 4.34 1.98 -27.48
N THR A 142 5.04 2.77 -28.28
CA THR A 142 5.03 2.64 -29.75
C THR A 142 6.40 2.33 -30.35
N GLY A 143 7.49 2.64 -29.64
CA GLY A 143 8.85 2.69 -30.16
C GLY A 143 9.19 3.98 -30.94
N SER A 144 8.22 4.86 -31.15
CA SER A 144 8.36 6.07 -31.97
C SER A 144 8.49 7.31 -31.10
N LEU A 145 9.62 8.02 -31.21
CA LEU A 145 9.83 9.29 -30.52
C LEU A 145 9.14 10.42 -31.29
N LEU A 146 7.96 10.83 -30.85
CA LEU A 146 7.20 11.88 -31.51
C LEU A 146 7.81 13.29 -31.27
N PRO A 147 7.73 14.19 -32.27
CA PRO A 147 8.16 15.58 -32.12
C PRO A 147 7.24 16.33 -31.15
N ILE A 148 7.83 17.23 -30.36
CA ILE A 148 7.09 18.23 -29.59
C ILE A 148 7.13 19.54 -30.38
N VAL A 149 5.97 20.09 -30.68
CA VAL A 149 5.77 21.40 -31.28
C VAL A 149 5.33 22.37 -30.19
N ARG A 150 6.11 23.44 -30.01
CA ARG A 150 5.76 24.60 -29.19
C ARG A 150 4.95 25.56 -30.05
N ALA A 151 3.67 25.74 -29.75
CA ALA A 151 2.71 26.46 -30.58
C ALA A 151 2.16 27.72 -29.88
N GLY A 152 1.99 28.78 -30.67
CA GLY A 152 1.30 30.01 -30.25
C GLY A 152 -0.21 29.85 -30.38
N ALA A 153 -0.79 30.49 -31.40
CA ALA A 153 -2.20 30.33 -31.78
C ALA A 153 -2.42 29.29 -32.91
N GLU A 154 -1.43 29.06 -33.77
CA GLU A 154 -1.56 28.13 -34.90
C GLU A 154 -1.17 26.69 -34.55
N LEU A 155 -1.94 25.73 -35.03
CA LEU A 155 -1.68 24.29 -34.91
C LEU A 155 -0.86 23.77 -36.10
N PRO A 156 0.10 22.85 -35.90
CA PRO A 156 0.90 22.31 -36.99
C PRO A 156 0.04 21.52 -38.00
N LYS A 157 0.55 21.43 -39.24
CA LYS A 157 -0.14 20.83 -40.40
C LYS A 157 -0.19 19.29 -40.38
N ASN A 158 0.09 18.66 -39.24
CA ASN A 158 0.00 17.21 -39.08
C ASN A 158 -1.47 16.75 -39.03
N PRO A 159 -1.80 15.60 -39.65
CA PRO A 159 -3.15 15.03 -39.62
C PRO A 159 -3.54 14.42 -38.27
N ASN A 160 -2.57 14.14 -37.39
CA ASN A 160 -2.81 13.63 -36.04
C ASN A 160 -2.11 14.53 -35.00
N LEU A 161 -2.87 15.03 -34.02
CA LEU A 161 -2.40 16.00 -33.03
C LEU A 161 -2.67 15.52 -31.61
N ILE A 162 -1.65 15.56 -30.74
CA ILE A 162 -1.77 15.26 -29.31
C ILE A 162 -1.54 16.57 -28.56
N VAL A 163 -2.62 17.27 -28.21
CA VAL A 163 -2.61 18.64 -27.68
C VAL A 163 -2.65 18.60 -26.15
N ILE A 164 -1.64 19.18 -25.52
CA ILE A 164 -1.45 19.18 -24.06
C ILE A 164 -1.31 20.62 -23.60
N GLY A 165 -2.19 21.10 -22.72
CA GLY A 165 -2.06 22.46 -22.18
C GLY A 165 -3.21 22.90 -21.25
N PRO A 166 -3.04 24.03 -20.55
CA PRO A 166 -4.04 24.56 -19.63
C PRO A 166 -5.29 25.05 -20.38
N ARG A 167 -6.46 25.03 -19.72
CA ARG A 167 -7.75 25.44 -20.31
C ARG A 167 -7.71 26.85 -20.92
N GLN A 168 -6.92 27.73 -20.33
CA GLN A 168 -6.83 29.15 -20.65
C GLN A 168 -6.02 29.43 -21.94
N TRP A 169 -5.39 28.40 -22.54
CA TRP A 169 -4.66 28.55 -23.81
C TRP A 169 -5.64 28.68 -25.00
N PRO A 170 -5.57 29.74 -25.83
CA PRO A 170 -6.55 29.99 -26.91
C PRO A 170 -6.69 28.88 -27.96
N VAL A 171 -5.67 28.02 -28.10
CA VAL A 171 -5.75 26.81 -28.93
C VAL A 171 -6.78 25.82 -28.38
N VAL A 172 -6.81 25.60 -27.06
CA VAL A 172 -7.78 24.73 -26.39
C VAL A 172 -9.20 25.27 -26.54
N GLU A 173 -9.37 26.59 -26.40
CA GLU A 173 -10.66 27.25 -26.59
C GLU A 173 -11.17 27.13 -28.03
N THR A 174 -10.30 27.39 -29.02
CA THR A 174 -10.62 27.25 -30.44
C THR A 174 -11.03 25.80 -30.78
N LEU A 175 -10.30 24.83 -30.24
CA LEU A 175 -10.58 23.40 -30.39
C LEU A 175 -11.90 22.99 -29.73
N ALA A 176 -12.19 23.48 -28.52
CA ALA A 176 -13.42 23.17 -27.78
C ALA A 176 -14.67 23.78 -28.45
N ALA A 177 -14.55 25.01 -28.96
CA ALA A 177 -15.62 25.68 -29.69
C ALA A 177 -15.94 24.96 -31.01
N ARG A 178 -14.91 24.69 -31.82
CA ARG A 178 -15.08 24.03 -33.12
C ARG A 178 -15.34 22.52 -33.03
N GLY A 179 -15.03 21.90 -31.89
CA GLY A 179 -15.37 20.52 -31.57
C GLY A 179 -16.72 20.33 -30.88
N GLY A 180 -17.42 21.41 -30.51
CA GLY A 180 -18.75 21.35 -29.91
C GLY A 180 -18.80 21.01 -28.40
N PHE A 181 -17.70 21.19 -27.67
CA PHE A 181 -17.58 20.79 -26.25
C PHE A 181 -17.10 21.91 -25.31
N SER A 182 -17.20 23.19 -25.71
CA SER A 182 -16.83 24.35 -24.86
C SER A 182 -17.46 24.33 -23.47
N SER A 183 -18.69 23.84 -23.32
CA SER A 183 -19.38 23.73 -22.03
C SER A 183 -18.66 22.80 -21.05
N GLU A 184 -18.14 21.66 -21.51
CA GLU A 184 -17.33 20.76 -20.68
C GLU A 184 -16.06 21.45 -20.17
N THR A 185 -15.42 22.23 -21.05
CA THR A 185 -14.16 22.92 -20.74
C THR A 185 -14.33 24.18 -19.88
N LEU A 186 -15.51 24.80 -19.87
CA LEU A 186 -15.77 26.08 -19.20
C LEU A 186 -15.67 25.98 -17.66
N PHE A 187 -15.94 24.80 -17.10
CA PHE A 187 -16.08 24.62 -15.66
C PHE A 187 -14.85 24.04 -14.97
N LEU A 188 -13.82 23.60 -15.71
CA LEU A 188 -12.59 22.98 -15.18
C LEU A 188 -11.89 23.89 -14.17
N ARG A 189 -11.81 23.47 -12.90
CA ARG A 189 -11.20 24.20 -11.78
C ARG A 189 -10.15 23.37 -11.05
N GLY A 190 -9.00 23.99 -10.78
CA GLY A 190 -7.91 23.36 -10.03
C GLY A 190 -7.44 22.05 -10.66
N ASP A 191 -7.52 20.97 -9.89
CA ASP A 191 -7.09 19.62 -10.29
C ASP A 191 -8.00 18.93 -11.33
N GLU A 192 -9.17 19.50 -11.67
CA GLU A 192 -10.11 18.96 -12.67
C GLU A 192 -9.52 18.97 -14.10
N TYR A 193 -9.72 17.86 -14.83
CA TYR A 193 -9.21 17.68 -16.21
C TYR A 193 -10.24 17.09 -17.19
N LEU A 194 -9.98 17.33 -18.48
CA LEU A 194 -10.69 16.75 -19.62
C LEU A 194 -9.69 16.05 -20.57
N LEU A 195 -9.97 14.78 -20.87
CA LEU A 195 -9.38 14.03 -21.97
C LEU A 195 -10.43 13.78 -23.06
N LYS A 196 -10.16 14.20 -24.30
CA LYS A 196 -11.13 14.03 -25.41
C LYS A 196 -10.44 13.71 -26.74
N THR A 197 -11.00 12.77 -27.50
CA THR A 197 -10.59 12.49 -28.88
C THR A 197 -11.70 12.87 -29.85
N PHE A 198 -11.41 13.71 -30.83
CA PHE A 198 -12.39 14.23 -31.80
C PHE A 198 -11.73 14.57 -33.14
N THR A 199 -12.55 14.82 -34.16
CA THR A 199 -12.08 15.25 -35.49
C THR A 199 -12.14 16.77 -35.61
N HIS A 200 -11.09 17.40 -36.13
CA HIS A 200 -11.01 18.83 -36.34
C HIS A 200 -10.37 19.15 -37.70
N GLU A 201 -11.14 19.75 -38.63
CA GLU A 201 -10.66 20.07 -39.99
C GLU A 201 -10.06 18.83 -40.73
N GLY A 202 -10.67 17.66 -40.54
CA GLY A 202 -10.18 16.38 -41.07
C GLY A 202 -8.99 15.75 -40.33
N ARG A 203 -8.44 16.44 -39.31
CA ARG A 203 -7.38 15.94 -38.43
C ARG A 203 -7.95 15.19 -37.22
N THR A 204 -7.27 14.18 -36.71
CA THR A 204 -7.63 13.55 -35.43
C THR A 204 -6.89 14.26 -34.30
N VAL A 205 -7.63 14.72 -33.28
CA VAL A 205 -7.08 15.43 -32.12
C VAL A 205 -7.32 14.62 -30.86
N TRP A 206 -6.26 14.35 -30.10
CA TRP A 206 -6.30 13.91 -28.70
C TRP A 206 -5.97 15.12 -27.84
N LEU A 207 -6.96 15.65 -27.12
CA LEU A 207 -6.80 16.77 -26.20
C LEU A 207 -6.62 16.26 -24.77
N ALA A 208 -5.63 16.81 -24.06
CA ALA A 208 -5.45 16.70 -22.63
C ALA A 208 -5.35 18.12 -22.03
N THR A 209 -6.36 18.52 -21.26
CA THR A 209 -6.44 19.88 -20.69
C THR A 209 -7.07 19.92 -19.31
N ALA A 210 -6.81 20.97 -18.53
CA ALA A 210 -7.23 21.09 -17.14
C ALA A 210 -7.34 22.55 -16.68
N GLY A 211 -8.00 22.75 -15.53
CA GLY A 211 -8.20 24.08 -14.93
C GLY A 211 -6.93 24.73 -14.39
N ALA A 212 -5.97 23.92 -13.91
CA ALA A 212 -4.66 24.34 -13.42
C ALA A 212 -3.55 23.34 -13.79
N ASP A 213 -2.30 23.76 -13.58
CA ASP A 213 -1.09 23.04 -13.99
C ASP A 213 -0.93 21.63 -13.39
N THR A 214 -1.33 21.44 -12.12
CA THR A 214 -1.40 20.12 -11.48
C THR A 214 -2.36 19.20 -12.22
N GLY A 215 -3.53 19.72 -12.62
CA GLY A 215 -4.49 19.02 -13.45
C GLY A 215 -3.95 18.68 -14.85
N VAL A 216 -3.11 19.54 -15.46
CA VAL A 216 -2.48 19.22 -16.76
C VAL A 216 -1.51 18.04 -16.62
N LEU A 217 -0.79 17.97 -15.51
CA LEU A 217 0.08 16.83 -15.17
C LEU A 217 -0.74 15.55 -14.90
N TYR A 218 -1.87 15.64 -14.21
CA TYR A 218 -2.80 14.51 -14.04
C TYR A 218 -3.43 14.05 -15.36
N ALA A 219 -3.78 14.97 -16.25
CA ALA A 219 -4.28 14.65 -17.59
C ALA A 219 -3.24 13.88 -18.41
N ALA A 220 -1.96 14.29 -18.35
CA ALA A 220 -0.85 13.59 -18.97
C ALA A 220 -0.65 12.16 -18.43
N TYR A 221 -0.81 11.94 -17.12
CA TYR A 221 -0.70 10.60 -16.54
C TYR A 221 -1.94 9.75 -16.79
N ARG A 222 -3.15 10.32 -16.80
CA ARG A 222 -4.35 9.60 -17.24
C ARG A 222 -4.30 9.24 -18.73
N PHE A 223 -3.72 10.09 -19.57
CA PHE A 223 -3.43 9.75 -20.97
C PHE A 223 -2.53 8.51 -21.07
N ALA A 224 -1.48 8.42 -20.23
CA ALA A 224 -0.64 7.22 -20.14
C ALA A 224 -1.41 5.98 -19.62
N GLU A 225 -2.34 6.16 -18.68
CA GLU A 225 -3.24 5.08 -18.25
C GLU A 225 -4.16 4.59 -19.38
N PHE A 226 -4.66 5.48 -20.25
CA PHE A 226 -5.43 5.10 -21.45
C PHE A 226 -4.59 4.28 -22.44
N LEU A 227 -3.28 4.55 -22.56
CA LEU A 227 -2.39 3.65 -23.32
C LEU A 227 -2.32 2.25 -22.67
N GLY A 228 -2.40 2.17 -21.34
CA GLY A 228 -2.26 0.94 -20.54
C GLY A 228 -1.10 0.95 -19.53
N VAL A 229 -0.47 2.11 -19.29
CA VAL A 229 0.54 2.24 -18.21
C VAL A 229 -0.17 2.26 -16.86
N ARG A 230 0.43 1.69 -15.81
CA ARG A 230 -0.04 1.85 -14.42
C ARG A 230 1.10 2.35 -13.54
N PHE A 231 0.77 2.94 -12.39
CA PHE A 231 1.72 3.63 -11.52
C PHE A 231 1.58 3.15 -10.08
N TYR A 232 2.72 2.95 -9.41
CA TYR A 232 2.84 2.51 -8.02
C TYR A 232 4.16 3.08 -7.45
N LEU A 233 4.39 2.98 -6.14
CA LEU A 233 5.57 3.62 -5.51
C LEU A 233 6.90 3.01 -5.99
N GLU A 234 6.91 1.73 -6.39
CA GLU A 234 8.11 1.05 -6.87
C GLU A 234 8.46 1.33 -8.34
N GLY A 235 7.62 2.06 -9.08
CA GLY A 235 7.88 2.42 -10.48
C GLY A 235 6.67 2.41 -11.42
N ASP A 236 6.96 2.60 -12.70
CA ASP A 236 5.97 2.61 -13.79
C ASP A 236 5.77 1.19 -14.34
N VAL A 237 4.54 0.68 -14.34
CA VAL A 237 4.18 -0.61 -14.95
C VAL A 237 3.91 -0.42 -16.43
N VAL A 238 4.96 -0.79 -17.18
CA VAL A 238 5.19 -0.98 -18.61
C VAL A 238 4.53 -2.19 -19.33
N PRO A 239 3.39 -2.14 -20.06
CA PRO A 239 2.99 -3.30 -20.86
C PRO A 239 4.02 -3.63 -21.95
N ASP A 240 4.48 -4.88 -21.95
CA ASP A 240 5.48 -5.42 -22.88
C ASP A 240 5.04 -5.31 -24.35
N GLN A 241 3.74 -5.40 -24.63
CA GLN A 241 3.18 -5.23 -25.97
C GLN A 241 3.14 -3.75 -26.37
N ARG A 242 3.70 -3.43 -27.55
CA ARG A 242 3.61 -2.09 -28.16
C ARG A 242 2.32 -1.90 -28.97
N LEU A 243 1.86 -0.66 -29.00
CA LEU A 243 0.83 -0.10 -29.88
C LEU A 243 1.43 0.27 -31.25
N SER A 244 0.58 0.27 -32.27
CA SER A 244 0.81 0.91 -33.56
C SER A 244 0.32 2.36 -33.54
N LEU A 245 0.97 3.25 -34.29
CA LEU A 245 0.53 4.64 -34.47
C LEU A 245 -0.57 4.75 -35.54
N VAL A 246 -1.75 4.23 -35.22
CA VAL A 246 -3.01 4.41 -35.97
C VAL A 246 -4.14 4.73 -34.98
N PRO A 247 -5.26 5.36 -35.37
CA PRO A 247 -6.41 5.53 -34.47
C PRO A 247 -7.16 4.21 -34.25
N LEU A 248 -7.62 3.92 -33.03
CA LEU A 248 -8.60 2.84 -32.79
C LEU A 248 -10.04 3.31 -33.07
N PRO A 249 -10.91 2.42 -33.58
CA PRO A 249 -12.35 2.67 -33.70
C PRO A 249 -13.12 2.44 -32.37
N VAL A 250 -12.46 1.92 -31.33
CA VAL A 250 -13.09 1.52 -30.07
C VAL A 250 -13.21 2.70 -29.11
N GLU A 251 -14.41 2.91 -28.59
CA GLU A 251 -14.74 3.90 -27.56
C GLU A 251 -14.65 3.28 -26.15
N TRP A 252 -14.41 4.13 -25.15
CA TRP A 252 -14.18 3.74 -23.77
C TRP A 252 -15.26 4.32 -22.85
N GLU A 253 -15.71 3.52 -21.89
CA GLU A 253 -16.66 3.96 -20.86
C GLU A 253 -16.00 4.93 -19.86
N PRO A 254 -16.77 5.84 -19.24
CA PRO A 254 -16.31 6.62 -18.10
C PRO A 254 -15.69 5.73 -17.00
N GLY A 255 -14.52 6.11 -16.51
CA GLY A 255 -13.68 5.28 -15.63
C GLY A 255 -12.63 4.45 -16.37
N GLY A 256 -12.67 4.38 -17.70
CA GLY A 256 -11.61 3.77 -18.53
C GLY A 256 -11.76 2.26 -18.69
N LYS A 257 -12.99 1.79 -18.99
CA LYS A 257 -13.26 0.39 -19.37
C LYS A 257 -13.44 0.29 -20.90
N PRO A 258 -12.78 -0.65 -21.60
CA PRO A 258 -12.92 -0.80 -23.05
C PRO A 258 -14.22 -1.53 -23.39
N MET A 259 -15.03 -0.94 -24.27
CA MET A 259 -16.38 -1.45 -24.56
C MET A 259 -16.34 -2.66 -25.51
N GLY A 260 -16.71 -3.85 -25.01
CA GLY A 260 -17.12 -5.00 -25.84
C GLY A 260 -16.05 -5.79 -26.60
N ALA A 261 -14.75 -5.63 -26.30
CA ALA A 261 -13.68 -6.31 -27.03
C ALA A 261 -13.65 -7.84 -26.81
N THR A 262 -13.93 -8.62 -27.84
CA THR A 262 -13.63 -10.07 -27.88
C THR A 262 -12.19 -10.31 -28.32
N ALA A 263 -11.56 -11.38 -27.82
CA ALA A 263 -10.13 -11.63 -27.98
C ALA A 263 -9.74 -12.11 -29.40
N LYS A 264 -9.52 -11.15 -30.32
CA LYS A 264 -8.72 -11.33 -31.54
C LYS A 264 -7.78 -10.15 -31.74
N ALA A 265 -6.48 -10.39 -31.56
CA ALA A 265 -5.45 -9.38 -31.81
C ALA A 265 -5.15 -9.23 -33.31
N ALA A 266 -5.28 -8.02 -33.87
CA ALA A 266 -4.72 -7.67 -35.19
C ALA A 266 -4.55 -6.15 -35.50
N SER A 267 -4.77 -5.22 -34.57
CA SER A 267 -4.33 -3.81 -34.69
C SER A 267 -4.59 -3.02 -33.40
N VAL A 268 -3.54 -2.66 -32.65
CA VAL A 268 -3.70 -1.89 -31.40
C VAL A 268 -3.24 -0.45 -31.63
N GLY A 269 -4.16 0.41 -32.04
CA GLY A 269 -3.90 1.84 -32.24
C GLY A 269 -3.85 2.67 -30.95
N LEU A 270 -3.74 4.00 -31.07
CA LEU A 270 -4.02 4.92 -29.98
C LEU A 270 -5.53 4.90 -29.65
N PRO A 271 -5.92 4.84 -28.36
CA PRO A 271 -7.32 4.79 -27.93
C PRO A 271 -8.05 6.11 -28.18
N ARG A 272 -9.37 6.05 -28.37
CA ARG A 272 -10.24 7.23 -28.23
C ARG A 272 -10.50 7.51 -26.75
N MET A 273 -10.49 8.78 -26.36
CA MET A 273 -10.73 9.23 -24.98
C MET A 273 -12.00 10.09 -24.92
N ASN A 274 -12.76 9.97 -23.84
CA ASN A 274 -13.86 10.89 -23.52
C ASN A 274 -14.11 10.87 -22.00
N GLU A 275 -13.24 11.54 -21.24
CA GLU A 275 -13.28 11.57 -19.78
C GLU A 275 -13.13 13.00 -19.26
N HIS A 276 -14.17 13.52 -18.62
CA HIS A 276 -14.10 14.68 -17.74
C HIS A 276 -14.02 14.15 -16.30
N ALA A 277 -12.94 14.45 -15.60
CA ALA A 277 -12.67 13.94 -14.26
C ALA A 277 -12.46 15.06 -13.24
N ARG A 278 -12.97 14.80 -12.03
CA ARG A 278 -12.89 15.68 -10.86
C ARG A 278 -12.50 14.84 -9.65
N PRO A 279 -11.54 15.27 -8.81
CA PRO A 279 -11.21 14.54 -7.61
C PRO A 279 -12.35 14.63 -6.58
N LEU A 280 -12.59 13.55 -5.84
CA LEU A 280 -13.58 13.50 -4.77
C LEU A 280 -13.04 14.07 -3.45
N PHE A 281 -11.70 14.13 -3.33
CA PHE A 281 -10.96 14.65 -2.17
C PHE A 281 -10.01 15.77 -2.60
N SER A 282 -9.93 16.84 -1.81
CA SER A 282 -9.00 17.96 -2.00
C SER A 282 -7.55 17.53 -1.81
N LEU A 283 -7.29 16.68 -0.80
CA LEU A 283 -5.98 16.09 -0.49
C LEU A 283 -6.04 14.56 -0.66
N ARG A 284 -5.03 14.02 -1.36
CA ARG A 284 -4.96 12.62 -1.79
C ARG A 284 -3.50 12.18 -1.67
N GLY A 285 -3.17 11.12 -0.93
CA GLY A 285 -1.74 10.87 -0.69
C GLY A 285 -1.35 9.62 0.07
N ILE A 286 -0.14 9.68 0.62
CA ILE A 286 0.47 8.62 1.45
C ILE A 286 1.00 9.19 2.76
N GLN A 287 1.10 8.31 3.75
CA GLN A 287 1.85 8.50 4.98
C GLN A 287 2.81 7.32 5.18
N PRO A 288 4.04 7.38 4.65
CA PRO A 288 5.07 6.42 5.04
C PRO A 288 5.46 6.66 6.50
N PHE A 289 5.51 5.59 7.29
CA PHE A 289 5.62 5.66 8.76
C PHE A 289 7.03 5.31 9.26
N HIS A 290 7.58 6.13 10.16
CA HIS A 290 8.92 5.94 10.73
C HIS A 290 8.88 5.11 12.02
N ASP A 291 9.76 4.09 12.07
CA ASP A 291 9.99 3.12 13.18
C ASP A 291 10.77 1.86 12.73
N PHE A 292 10.45 1.31 11.54
CA PHE A 292 10.88 -0.02 11.06
C PHE A 292 11.71 0.01 9.76
N PRO A 293 12.64 -0.94 9.54
CA PRO A 293 13.53 -0.95 8.38
C PRO A 293 12.83 -1.27 7.05
N GLU A 294 11.62 -1.84 7.07
CA GLU A 294 10.75 -1.97 5.89
C GLU A 294 10.23 -0.62 5.35
N GLY A 295 10.28 0.42 6.18
CA GLY A 295 9.71 1.74 5.92
C GLY A 295 10.70 2.83 5.52
N PRO A 296 10.31 4.11 5.62
CA PRO A 296 11.14 5.27 5.34
C PRO A 296 12.42 5.41 6.18
N ASP A 297 12.57 4.69 7.29
CA ASP A 297 13.83 4.66 8.05
C ASP A 297 15.04 4.22 7.22
N TRP A 298 14.85 3.45 6.15
CA TRP A 298 15.93 3.00 5.25
C TRP A 298 15.96 3.74 3.90
N TRP A 299 15.16 4.80 3.75
CA TRP A 299 15.13 5.62 2.53
C TRP A 299 16.24 6.67 2.56
N ASN A 300 16.86 6.87 1.40
CA ASN A 300 17.82 7.94 1.15
C ASN A 300 17.17 8.99 0.24
N LEU A 301 17.84 10.10 -0.03
CA LEU A 301 17.29 11.20 -0.82
C LEU A 301 16.71 10.74 -2.19
N ASP A 302 17.40 9.85 -2.91
CA ASP A 302 16.91 9.33 -4.18
C ASP A 302 15.64 8.46 -4.05
N ASP A 303 15.42 7.82 -2.90
CA ASP A 303 14.22 7.02 -2.60
C ASP A 303 13.01 7.95 -2.35
N TYR A 304 13.17 8.98 -1.50
CA TYR A 304 12.16 10.03 -1.32
C TYR A 304 11.82 10.71 -2.65
N LEU A 305 12.81 11.10 -3.44
CA LEU A 305 12.59 11.75 -4.74
C LEU A 305 11.94 10.81 -5.78
N ALA A 306 12.23 9.51 -5.75
CA ALA A 306 11.53 8.53 -6.59
C ALA A 306 10.05 8.38 -6.20
N ILE A 307 9.78 8.25 -4.90
CA ILE A 307 8.44 7.99 -4.36
C ILE A 307 7.54 9.23 -4.49
N ILE A 308 8.04 10.43 -4.17
CA ILE A 308 7.32 11.69 -4.36
C ILE A 308 7.01 11.92 -5.86
N SER A 309 7.88 11.47 -6.77
CA SER A 309 7.61 11.52 -8.23
C SER A 309 6.50 10.57 -8.70
N GLN A 310 6.11 9.57 -7.91
CA GLN A 310 4.99 8.67 -8.22
C GLN A 310 3.63 9.19 -7.73
N LEU A 311 3.61 10.15 -6.80
CA LEU A 311 2.35 10.72 -6.30
C LEU A 311 1.52 11.43 -7.38
N PRO A 312 2.04 12.38 -8.18
CA PRO A 312 1.22 13.00 -9.21
C PRO A 312 0.82 12.00 -10.31
N LYS A 313 1.59 10.91 -10.52
CA LYS A 313 1.23 9.81 -11.43
C LYS A 313 0.01 9.02 -10.94
N LEU A 314 -0.05 8.77 -9.63
CA LEU A 314 -1.24 8.29 -8.92
C LEU A 314 -2.34 9.36 -8.76
N ARG A 315 -2.14 10.58 -9.29
CA ARG A 315 -2.99 11.77 -9.12
C ARG A 315 -3.19 12.17 -7.65
N MET A 316 -2.17 11.89 -6.85
CA MET A 316 -2.01 12.26 -5.44
C MET A 316 -1.19 13.55 -5.29
N ASN A 317 -1.49 14.32 -4.25
CA ASN A 317 -0.96 15.65 -3.95
C ASN A 317 -0.59 15.83 -2.46
N PHE A 318 -0.39 14.76 -1.69
CA PHE A 318 -0.01 14.84 -0.28
C PHE A 318 1.01 13.75 0.14
N PHE A 319 1.99 14.15 0.97
CA PHE A 319 3.00 13.30 1.59
C PHE A 319 3.19 13.73 3.05
N GLY A 320 2.97 12.82 4.02
CA GLY A 320 3.11 13.13 5.44
C GLY A 320 3.99 12.14 6.20
N LEU A 321 4.75 12.62 7.18
CA LEU A 321 5.58 11.79 8.06
C LEU A 321 5.11 11.87 9.52
N HIS A 322 5.15 10.73 10.21
CA HIS A 322 5.13 10.67 11.68
C HIS A 322 6.53 10.98 12.25
N THR A 323 6.65 11.25 13.56
CA THR A 323 7.92 11.38 14.26
C THR A 323 7.79 11.06 15.74
N TYR A 324 8.51 10.05 16.23
CA TYR A 324 8.66 9.74 17.65
C TYR A 324 9.70 10.65 18.34
N PRO A 325 9.33 11.44 19.37
CA PRO A 325 10.26 12.35 20.04
C PRO A 325 11.34 11.67 20.90
N GLU A 326 10.97 10.64 21.68
CA GLU A 326 11.84 9.82 22.52
C GLU A 326 11.06 8.57 23.02
N LYS A 327 11.73 7.67 23.75
CA LYS A 327 11.19 6.51 24.52
C LYS A 327 10.62 5.33 23.73
N HIS A 328 9.81 5.56 22.69
CA HIS A 328 9.03 4.51 22.03
C HIS A 328 9.10 4.64 20.51
N PRO A 329 10.10 4.07 19.80
CA PRO A 329 11.21 3.26 20.32
C PRO A 329 12.43 4.08 20.77
N ASN A 330 12.62 5.28 20.23
CA ASN A 330 13.73 6.19 20.50
C ASN A 330 13.39 7.58 19.90
N ALA A 331 14.31 8.53 20.01
CA ALA A 331 14.21 9.80 19.30
C ALA A 331 14.50 9.64 17.80
N GLU A 332 13.65 10.21 16.95
CA GLU A 332 13.83 10.26 15.50
C GLU A 332 14.32 11.63 15.02
N PRO A 333 15.18 11.69 13.98
CA PRO A 333 15.78 12.95 13.55
C PRO A 333 14.86 13.83 12.67
N THR A 334 13.64 13.37 12.35
CA THR A 334 12.67 14.06 11.46
C THR A 334 12.24 15.42 12.01
N VAL A 335 11.97 15.52 13.32
CA VAL A 335 11.58 16.76 14.02
C VAL A 335 12.47 16.94 15.26
N TRP A 336 13.11 18.09 15.35
CA TRP A 336 13.98 18.48 16.47
C TRP A 336 13.20 19.29 17.51
N ILE A 337 13.45 19.04 18.80
CA ILE A 337 12.85 19.74 19.93
C ILE A 337 13.92 20.51 20.71
N GLY A 338 13.76 21.82 20.85
CA GLY A 338 14.67 22.68 21.60
C GLY A 338 14.19 24.14 21.62
N LEU A 339 15.01 25.05 22.15
CA LEU A 339 14.63 26.44 22.38
C LEU A 339 15.01 27.35 21.20
N PRO A 340 14.35 28.52 21.00
CA PRO A 340 14.61 29.38 19.85
C PRO A 340 16.07 29.85 19.70
N GLN A 341 16.80 30.05 20.81
CA GLN A 341 18.23 30.42 20.77
C GLN A 341 19.17 29.29 20.33
N ASP A 342 18.67 28.05 20.27
CA ASP A 342 19.44 26.88 19.83
C ASP A 342 19.37 26.69 18.29
N VAL A 343 18.68 27.59 17.58
CA VAL A 343 18.45 27.58 16.12
C VAL A 343 19.19 28.72 15.42
N ALA A 344 20.18 28.38 14.60
CA ALA A 344 20.94 29.33 13.78
C ALA A 344 20.09 29.96 12.65
N PRO A 345 20.52 31.09 12.05
CA PRO A 345 19.75 31.78 11.00
C PRO A 345 19.50 30.96 9.73
N ASP A 346 20.35 29.97 9.45
CA ASP A 346 20.25 29.01 8.34
C ASP A 346 19.39 27.75 8.67
N GLY A 347 18.85 27.66 9.88
CA GLY A 347 18.06 26.51 10.35
C GLY A 347 18.87 25.37 10.97
N GLN A 348 20.20 25.47 11.01
CA GLN A 348 21.04 24.50 11.73
C GLN A 348 20.83 24.61 13.25
N VAL A 349 20.95 23.49 13.96
CA VAL A 349 20.88 23.46 15.43
C VAL A 349 22.27 23.50 16.08
N THR A 350 22.39 24.26 17.17
CA THR A 350 23.61 24.36 17.99
C THR A 350 23.54 23.46 19.23
N PHE A 351 22.34 23.05 19.64
CA PHE A 351 22.10 22.05 20.68
C PHE A 351 21.06 21.01 20.23
N SER A 352 21.28 19.75 20.58
CA SER A 352 20.35 18.63 20.31
C SER A 352 20.65 17.44 21.22
N TYR A 353 20.09 16.28 20.89
CA TYR A 353 20.07 15.04 21.66
C TYR A 353 20.28 13.84 20.71
N PRO A 354 20.71 12.67 21.20
CA PRO A 354 20.87 11.50 20.34
C PRO A 354 19.55 11.13 19.66
N SER A 355 19.58 10.97 18.33
CA SER A 355 18.43 10.59 17.52
C SER A 355 18.88 9.64 16.38
N SER A 356 18.00 8.75 15.94
CA SER A 356 18.36 7.69 15.01
C SER A 356 17.15 7.11 14.28
N TYR A 357 17.27 6.94 12.96
CA TYR A 357 16.45 5.98 12.22
C TYR A 357 16.94 4.54 12.45
N MET A 358 16.08 3.56 12.21
CA MET A 358 16.30 2.14 12.42
C MET A 358 17.44 1.62 11.57
N ASN A 359 18.26 0.74 12.15
CA ASN A 359 19.51 0.31 11.56
C ASN A 359 19.96 -1.05 12.12
N THR A 360 20.80 -1.77 11.38
CA THR A 360 21.18 -3.14 11.74
C THR A 360 21.98 -3.27 13.05
N ARG A 361 22.48 -2.15 13.59
CA ARG A 361 23.26 -2.12 14.84
C ARG A 361 22.47 -1.67 16.07
N ARG A 362 21.19 -1.35 15.90
CA ARG A 362 20.25 -1.07 16.99
C ARG A 362 19.37 -2.30 17.25
N GLY A 363 18.84 -2.40 18.46
CA GLY A 363 17.75 -3.31 18.79
C GLY A 363 16.63 -2.54 19.48
N ASN A 364 15.41 -2.67 18.96
CA ASN A 364 14.15 -2.09 19.43
C ASN A 364 13.00 -2.88 18.78
N TRP A 365 11.77 -2.85 19.32
CA TRP A 365 10.61 -3.58 18.76
C TRP A 365 10.91 -5.06 18.42
N GLY A 366 11.59 -5.78 19.31
CA GLY A 366 11.93 -7.20 19.12
C GLY A 366 13.10 -7.48 18.16
N TYR A 367 13.66 -6.47 17.48
CA TYR A 367 14.89 -6.61 16.69
C TYR A 367 16.12 -6.69 17.62
N ALA A 368 17.05 -7.56 17.30
CA ALA A 368 18.40 -7.62 17.88
C ALA A 368 19.44 -6.94 16.98
N ALA A 369 20.43 -6.28 17.57
CA ALA A 369 21.56 -5.71 16.84
C ALA A 369 22.43 -6.83 16.23
N LYS A 370 22.66 -6.79 14.92
CA LYS A 370 23.35 -7.87 14.18
C LYS A 370 24.33 -7.34 13.13
N SER A 371 25.50 -7.96 13.03
CA SER A 371 26.44 -7.67 11.94
C SER A 371 25.91 -8.22 10.62
N ILE A 372 26.02 -7.46 9.53
CA ILE A 372 25.52 -7.89 8.22
C ILE A 372 26.35 -9.06 7.64
N THR A 373 27.64 -9.17 7.96
CA THR A 373 28.43 -10.40 7.68
C THR A 373 27.84 -11.65 8.35
N ASN A 374 27.01 -11.50 9.40
CA ASN A 374 26.29 -12.59 10.06
C ASN A 374 24.85 -12.78 9.52
N PHE A 375 24.52 -12.24 8.34
CA PHE A 375 23.28 -12.57 7.63
C PHE A 375 23.45 -13.88 6.83
N SER A 376 22.35 -14.59 6.62
CA SER A 376 22.27 -15.96 6.07
C SER A 376 21.98 -15.96 4.56
N HIS A 377 22.15 -17.11 3.91
CA HIS A 377 21.92 -17.32 2.47
C HIS A 377 22.61 -16.25 1.58
N GLY A 378 23.75 -15.72 2.00
CA GLY A 378 24.45 -14.65 1.29
C GLY A 378 23.69 -13.31 1.22
N ALA A 379 22.64 -13.10 2.02
CA ALA A 379 21.92 -11.80 2.09
C ALA A 379 22.86 -10.63 2.46
N ALA A 380 23.98 -10.91 3.11
CA ALA A 380 25.08 -9.97 3.31
C ALA A 380 25.54 -9.27 2.01
N MET A 381 25.43 -9.94 0.86
CA MET A 381 25.81 -9.43 -0.47
C MET A 381 24.99 -8.22 -0.94
N LEU A 382 23.79 -8.02 -0.36
CA LEU A 382 22.89 -6.92 -0.69
C LEU A 382 23.36 -5.55 -0.13
N PHE A 383 24.39 -5.56 0.73
CA PHE A 383 24.85 -4.39 1.50
C PHE A 383 26.36 -4.17 1.37
N THR A 384 26.79 -2.91 1.45
CA THR A 384 28.21 -2.50 1.30
C THR A 384 29.07 -2.81 2.52
N GLY A 385 28.51 -2.79 3.73
CA GLY A 385 29.27 -2.85 4.98
C GLY A 385 28.64 -3.77 6.03
N ASP A 386 29.21 -3.74 7.24
CA ASP A 386 28.74 -4.53 8.38
C ASP A 386 27.67 -3.85 9.24
N ALA A 387 27.34 -2.61 8.92
CA ALA A 387 26.22 -1.84 9.45
C ALA A 387 25.46 -1.23 8.25
N TYR A 388 24.14 -1.06 8.39
CA TYR A 388 23.30 -0.40 7.38
C TYR A 388 22.15 0.35 8.06
N GLY A 389 21.83 1.49 7.46
CA GLY A 389 20.82 2.49 7.80
C GLY A 389 20.88 3.58 6.73
N PRO A 390 20.14 4.68 6.86
CA PRO A 390 20.09 5.73 5.83
C PRO A 390 21.34 6.63 5.88
N ASP A 391 21.71 7.21 4.74
CA ASP A 391 22.93 8.00 4.56
C ASP A 391 23.04 9.22 5.52
N VAL A 392 21.90 9.71 6.04
CA VAL A 392 21.85 10.78 7.07
C VAL A 392 22.52 10.37 8.39
N MET A 393 22.49 9.09 8.76
CA MET A 393 23.22 8.58 9.93
C MET A 393 24.73 8.50 9.66
N GLY A 394 25.12 8.13 8.44
CA GLY A 394 26.52 7.99 8.04
C GLY A 394 27.34 7.09 8.97
N GLN A 395 28.38 7.66 9.58
CA GLN A 395 29.25 6.96 10.54
C GLN A 395 28.65 6.82 11.95
N TRP A 396 27.54 7.50 12.25
CA TRP A 396 26.91 7.56 13.57
C TRP A 396 25.94 6.41 13.85
N LEU A 397 26.23 5.21 13.31
CA LEU A 397 25.48 3.99 13.60
C LEU A 397 26.08 3.29 14.84
N PRO A 398 25.27 2.83 15.82
CA PRO A 398 23.81 2.79 15.80
C PRO A 398 23.11 4.10 16.16
N GLU A 399 23.79 5.03 16.84
CA GLU A 399 23.28 6.37 17.18
C GLU A 399 24.47 7.33 17.47
N PRO A 400 24.32 8.66 17.28
CA PRO A 400 25.35 9.65 17.58
C PRO A 400 25.64 9.75 19.10
N LYS A 401 26.89 10.07 19.45
CA LYS A 401 27.40 10.02 20.85
C LYS A 401 27.99 11.33 21.38
N THR A 402 28.31 12.30 20.52
CA THR A 402 28.80 13.64 20.92
C THR A 402 27.77 14.71 20.54
N PRO A 403 27.75 15.89 21.20
CA PRO A 403 26.81 16.96 20.88
C PRO A 403 26.86 17.38 19.41
N GLU A 404 28.05 17.38 18.81
CA GLU A 404 28.30 17.76 17.42
C GLU A 404 27.69 16.71 16.47
N ALA A 405 27.88 15.41 16.77
CA ALA A 405 27.28 14.32 16.01
C ALA A 405 25.75 14.32 16.08
N CYS A 406 25.16 14.65 17.24
CA CYS A 406 23.71 14.82 17.40
C CYS A 406 23.19 15.97 16.52
N ASN A 407 23.87 17.14 16.57
CA ASN A 407 23.53 18.28 15.74
C ASN A 407 23.65 17.94 14.24
N GLU A 408 24.70 17.22 13.87
CA GLU A 408 24.96 16.81 12.49
C GLU A 408 23.85 15.88 11.95
N VAL A 409 23.42 14.86 12.69
CA VAL A 409 22.33 13.96 12.25
C VAL A 409 21.04 14.75 12.03
N PHE A 410 20.66 15.63 12.96
CA PHE A 410 19.48 16.50 12.79
C PHE A 410 19.60 17.44 11.59
N ASN A 411 20.79 17.99 11.30
CA ASN A 411 21.01 18.91 10.18
C ASN A 411 21.06 18.17 8.83
N ARG A 412 21.64 16.95 8.78
CA ARG A 412 21.63 16.06 7.60
C ARG A 412 20.21 15.64 7.22
N THR A 413 19.39 15.24 8.19
CA THR A 413 17.97 14.91 7.95
C THR A 413 17.18 16.13 7.47
N ALA A 414 17.39 17.30 8.07
CA ALA A 414 16.76 18.54 7.62
C ALA A 414 17.14 18.90 6.16
N GLU A 415 18.41 18.73 5.77
CA GLU A 415 18.87 18.94 4.39
C GLU A 415 18.24 17.94 3.39
N MET A 416 18.14 16.65 3.77
CA MET A 416 17.44 15.65 2.96
C MET A 416 15.97 16.02 2.74
N LEU A 417 15.26 16.39 3.82
CA LEU A 417 13.87 16.84 3.76
C LEU A 417 13.73 18.15 2.97
N ARG A 418 14.69 19.08 3.06
CA ARG A 418 14.72 20.33 2.28
C ARG A 418 14.69 20.05 0.78
N GLN A 419 15.52 19.12 0.31
CA GLN A 419 15.55 18.72 -1.10
C GLN A 419 14.29 17.95 -1.50
N ALA A 420 13.87 16.95 -0.70
CA ALA A 420 12.68 16.14 -0.96
C ALA A 420 11.38 16.97 -1.01
N PHE A 421 11.19 17.90 -0.06
CA PHE A 421 9.99 18.75 0.02
C PHE A 421 10.01 19.91 -0.98
N THR A 422 11.19 20.39 -1.40
CA THR A 422 11.30 21.29 -2.56
C THR A 422 10.81 20.61 -3.83
N HIS A 423 11.20 19.35 -4.06
CA HIS A 423 10.74 18.54 -5.20
C HIS A 423 9.25 18.22 -5.11
N ALA A 424 8.73 17.92 -3.92
CA ALA A 424 7.29 17.75 -3.69
C ALA A 424 6.49 19.00 -4.12
N ARG A 425 6.92 20.17 -3.66
CA ARG A 425 6.29 21.46 -4.00
C ARG A 425 6.33 21.78 -5.49
N GLN A 426 7.42 21.43 -6.19
CA GLN A 426 7.53 21.55 -7.66
C GLN A 426 6.54 20.65 -8.43
N LEU A 427 6.09 19.55 -7.82
CA LEU A 427 5.10 18.62 -8.36
C LEU A 427 3.67 18.88 -7.86
N GLY A 428 3.44 19.92 -7.05
CA GLY A 428 2.15 20.21 -6.43
C GLY A 428 1.78 19.26 -5.27
N VAL A 429 2.74 18.48 -4.77
CA VAL A 429 2.57 17.60 -3.61
C VAL A 429 2.81 18.41 -2.33
N LYS A 430 1.80 18.48 -1.46
CA LYS A 430 1.90 19.07 -0.13
C LYS A 430 2.63 18.16 0.85
N THR A 431 3.29 18.76 1.82
CA THR A 431 4.21 18.11 2.75
C THR A 431 3.80 18.33 4.21
N CYS A 432 3.90 17.27 5.02
CA CYS A 432 3.60 17.31 6.45
C CYS A 432 4.63 16.52 7.28
N VAL A 433 4.93 17.02 8.48
CA VAL A 433 5.67 16.32 9.55
C VAL A 433 4.98 16.61 10.87
N GLY A 434 5.18 15.79 11.90
CA GLY A 434 4.59 16.07 13.21
C GLY A 434 4.96 15.10 14.30
N THR A 435 4.62 15.45 15.54
CA THR A 435 4.95 14.73 16.76
C THR A 435 3.70 14.42 17.58
N GLU A 436 3.84 13.53 18.55
CA GLU A 436 2.83 13.31 19.59
C GLU A 436 2.52 14.58 20.40
N THR A 437 1.28 14.66 20.87
CA THR A 437 0.74 15.64 21.84
C THR A 437 0.08 14.87 23.00
N PRO A 438 0.36 15.18 24.28
CA PRO A 438 1.29 16.19 24.76
C PRO A 438 2.74 15.95 24.35
N LEU A 439 3.53 17.02 24.19
CA LEU A 439 4.90 16.92 23.67
C LEU A 439 5.80 16.07 24.59
N THR A 440 6.26 14.92 24.09
CA THR A 440 7.31 14.12 24.78
C THR A 440 8.65 14.85 24.68
N VAL A 441 8.95 15.69 25.68
CA VAL A 441 10.22 16.43 25.78
C VAL A 441 11.38 15.46 26.05
N PRO A 442 12.41 15.35 25.18
CA PRO A 442 13.51 14.40 25.35
C PRO A 442 14.34 14.67 26.62
N ALA A 443 14.89 13.62 27.23
CA ALA A 443 15.59 13.68 28.52
C ALA A 443 16.72 14.72 28.55
N LYS A 444 17.53 14.80 27.48
CA LYS A 444 18.61 15.80 27.34
C LYS A 444 18.10 17.24 27.20
N VAL A 445 16.91 17.43 26.62
CA VAL A 445 16.23 18.74 26.58
C VAL A 445 15.72 19.09 27.98
N GLN A 446 15.16 18.13 28.73
CA GLN A 446 14.76 18.35 30.13
C GLN A 446 15.93 18.71 31.05
N GLU A 447 17.10 18.10 30.86
CA GLU A 447 18.34 18.47 31.56
C GLU A 447 18.74 19.93 31.27
N ARG A 448 18.77 20.32 29.99
CA ARG A 448 19.05 21.70 29.56
C ARG A 448 18.06 22.71 30.16
N LEU A 449 16.76 22.38 30.16
CA LEU A 449 15.72 23.23 30.73
C LEU A 449 15.92 23.43 32.24
N LYS A 450 16.18 22.37 32.99
CA LYS A 450 16.47 22.44 34.44
C LYS A 450 17.71 23.28 34.72
N ALA A 451 18.77 23.13 33.93
CA ALA A 451 19.99 23.95 34.03
C ALA A 451 19.76 25.45 33.71
N LEU A 452 18.74 25.77 32.91
CA LEU A 452 18.27 27.13 32.63
C LEU A 452 17.18 27.63 33.59
N GLY A 453 16.92 26.91 34.69
CA GLY A 453 15.90 27.27 35.69
C GLY A 453 14.44 27.11 35.21
N LYS A 454 14.21 26.38 34.12
CA LYS A 454 12.88 26.13 33.53
C LYS A 454 12.34 24.77 33.95
N ASN A 455 11.02 24.69 34.14
CA ASN A 455 10.33 23.42 34.45
C ASN A 455 9.88 22.76 33.14
N PRO A 456 10.39 21.58 32.74
CA PRO A 456 9.97 20.92 31.49
C PRO A 456 8.50 20.43 31.48
N ALA A 457 7.80 20.45 32.62
CA ALA A 457 6.37 20.13 32.72
C ALA A 457 5.46 21.39 32.77
N ASP A 458 6.02 22.60 32.70
CA ASP A 458 5.24 23.84 32.63
C ASP A 458 4.83 24.15 31.18
N LEU A 459 3.55 24.47 30.97
CA LEU A 459 2.97 24.76 29.66
C LEU A 459 3.61 25.98 28.98
N LYS A 460 4.09 26.98 29.73
CA LYS A 460 4.83 28.11 29.13
C LYS A 460 6.18 27.62 28.58
N THR A 461 6.89 26.78 29.33
CA THR A 461 8.14 26.16 28.89
C THR A 461 7.94 25.23 27.69
N VAL A 462 6.83 24.47 27.63
CA VAL A 462 6.45 23.69 26.43
C VAL A 462 6.12 24.60 25.23
N GLY A 463 5.45 25.72 25.46
CA GLY A 463 5.24 26.76 24.44
C GLY A 463 6.55 27.28 23.85
N GLU A 464 7.55 27.59 24.69
CA GLU A 464 8.89 27.99 24.23
C GLU A 464 9.60 26.89 23.40
N LEU A 465 9.38 25.61 23.69
CA LEU A 465 9.89 24.52 22.83
C LEU A 465 9.19 24.51 21.47
N TYR A 466 7.87 24.65 21.42
CA TYR A 466 7.14 24.76 20.15
C TYR A 466 7.58 25.98 19.33
N GLU A 467 7.87 27.12 19.97
CA GLU A 467 8.46 28.28 19.29
C GLU A 467 9.79 27.93 18.63
N GLY A 468 10.67 27.17 19.32
CA GLY A 468 11.94 26.71 18.77
C GLY A 468 11.76 25.72 17.62
N MET A 469 10.91 24.71 17.80
CA MET A 469 10.56 23.70 16.79
C MET A 469 10.08 24.36 15.49
N PHE A 470 9.08 25.24 15.58
CA PHE A 470 8.50 25.91 14.41
C PHE A 470 9.47 26.93 13.78
N THR A 471 10.28 27.63 14.59
CA THR A 471 11.35 28.50 14.08
C THR A 471 12.40 27.71 13.29
N ARG A 472 12.78 26.50 13.75
CA ARG A 472 13.70 25.64 13.00
C ARG A 472 13.08 25.18 11.68
N ILE A 473 11.89 24.59 11.73
CA ILE A 473 11.19 24.07 10.56
C ILE A 473 11.05 25.15 9.48
N ALA A 474 10.61 26.35 9.85
CA ALA A 474 10.42 27.48 8.94
C ALA A 474 11.70 27.94 8.22
N ARG A 475 12.89 27.72 8.80
CA ARG A 475 14.20 28.01 8.19
C ARG A 475 14.77 26.82 7.42
N ALA A 476 14.57 25.61 7.93
CA ALA A 476 15.31 24.42 7.51
C ALA A 476 14.75 23.77 6.23
N HIS A 477 13.44 23.68 6.06
CA HIS A 477 12.83 23.06 4.88
C HIS A 477 11.44 23.61 4.57
N PRO A 478 11.02 23.64 3.29
CA PRO A 478 9.62 23.95 2.97
C PRO A 478 8.71 22.90 3.61
N LEU A 479 7.64 23.37 4.24
CA LEU A 479 6.58 22.54 4.82
C LEU A 479 5.24 23.18 4.47
N ASP A 480 4.16 22.39 4.40
CA ASP A 480 2.80 22.90 4.14
C ASP A 480 1.87 22.70 5.35
N TYR A 481 2.09 21.66 6.17
CA TYR A 481 1.37 21.43 7.43
C TYR A 481 2.27 20.87 8.54
N TYR A 482 1.93 21.14 9.80
CA TYR A 482 2.44 20.42 10.98
C TYR A 482 1.34 19.56 11.63
N TRP A 483 1.68 18.33 12.02
CA TRP A 483 0.76 17.38 12.66
C TRP A 483 0.94 17.25 14.18
N PHE A 484 -0.19 17.22 14.89
CA PHE A 484 -0.27 16.84 16.30
C PHE A 484 -0.89 15.44 16.45
N TRP A 485 -0.09 14.47 16.90
CA TRP A 485 -0.50 13.08 17.06
C TRP A 485 -1.13 12.82 18.43
N THR A 486 -2.44 12.55 18.47
CA THR A 486 -3.17 12.22 19.72
C THR A 486 -2.55 11.00 20.41
N PRO A 487 -2.55 10.88 21.75
CA PRO A 487 -1.85 9.77 22.44
C PRO A 487 -2.24 8.37 21.93
N GLU A 488 -1.25 7.52 21.62
CA GLU A 488 -1.47 6.15 21.11
C GLU A 488 -2.41 5.32 22.03
N GLY A 489 -2.27 5.48 23.34
CA GLY A 489 -3.09 4.82 24.35
C GLY A 489 -4.61 5.04 24.17
N TRP A 490 -5.03 6.13 23.54
CA TRP A 490 -6.44 6.39 23.24
C TRP A 490 -7.03 5.46 22.15
N THR A 491 -6.20 4.64 21.49
CA THR A 491 -6.67 3.54 20.64
C THR A 491 -7.15 2.34 21.47
N TRP A 492 -6.44 2.03 22.56
CA TRP A 492 -6.48 0.72 23.22
C TRP A 492 -6.86 0.74 24.71
N GLN A 493 -6.38 1.73 25.48
CA GLN A 493 -6.38 1.75 26.95
C GLN A 493 -7.49 2.63 27.56
N GLY A 494 -8.12 3.48 26.75
CA GLY A 494 -8.98 4.56 27.21
C GLY A 494 -8.29 5.93 27.11
N ALA A 495 -9.06 6.99 27.35
CA ALA A 495 -8.58 8.35 27.49
C ALA A 495 -9.04 8.88 28.85
N LYS A 496 -8.10 9.19 29.75
CA LYS A 496 -8.44 9.69 31.09
C LYS A 496 -8.67 11.20 31.09
N PRO A 497 -9.55 11.77 31.93
CA PRO A 497 -9.87 13.21 31.91
C PRO A 497 -8.65 14.13 32.02
N GLU A 498 -7.66 13.77 32.84
CA GLU A 498 -6.40 14.50 32.99
C GLU A 498 -5.53 14.44 31.74
N GLN A 499 -5.54 13.33 30.99
CA GLN A 499 -4.84 13.20 29.71
C GLN A 499 -5.52 14.03 28.61
N VAL A 500 -6.85 14.05 28.56
CA VAL A 500 -7.63 14.88 27.63
C VAL A 500 -7.38 16.37 27.91
N THR A 501 -7.28 16.75 29.17
CA THR A 501 -6.95 18.11 29.61
C THR A 501 -5.51 18.48 29.22
N ALA A 502 -4.54 17.60 29.47
CA ALA A 502 -3.14 17.82 29.08
C ALA A 502 -2.98 17.98 27.56
N THR A 503 -3.62 17.12 26.76
CA THR A 503 -3.59 17.17 25.29
C THR A 503 -4.22 18.46 24.77
N THR A 504 -5.38 18.86 25.31
CA THR A 504 -6.05 20.11 24.96
C THR A 504 -5.19 21.34 25.27
N ASN A 505 -4.53 21.36 26.43
CA ASN A 505 -3.66 22.47 26.83
C ASN A 505 -2.38 22.56 25.98
N ASP A 506 -1.77 21.42 25.66
CA ASP A 506 -0.56 21.31 24.82
C ASP A 506 -0.85 21.76 23.37
N LEU A 507 -1.94 21.30 22.76
CA LEU A 507 -2.44 21.78 21.47
C LEU A 507 -2.60 23.31 21.45
N MET A 508 -3.19 23.88 22.51
CA MET A 508 -3.38 25.34 22.60
C MET A 508 -2.07 26.11 22.81
N ALA A 509 -1.09 25.54 23.52
CA ALA A 509 0.25 26.12 23.64
C ALA A 509 0.98 26.12 22.28
N ALA A 510 0.91 25.01 21.53
CA ALA A 510 1.48 24.91 20.20
C ALA A 510 0.84 25.90 19.20
N ILE A 511 -0.50 26.05 19.22
CA ILE A 511 -1.22 27.01 18.37
C ILE A 511 -0.82 28.46 18.69
N GLN A 512 -0.57 28.78 19.97
CA GLN A 512 -0.06 30.10 20.37
C GLN A 512 1.38 30.32 19.90
N ALA A 513 2.26 29.32 20.08
CA ALA A 513 3.65 29.37 19.60
C ALA A 513 3.73 29.58 18.08
N ALA A 514 2.97 28.82 17.29
CA ALA A 514 2.91 28.93 15.83
C ALA A 514 2.50 30.34 15.37
N LYS A 515 1.50 30.95 16.03
CA LYS A 515 1.06 32.33 15.78
C LYS A 515 2.12 33.35 16.17
N LYS A 516 2.80 33.15 17.30
CA LYS A 516 3.84 34.07 17.82
C LYS A 516 5.08 34.12 16.93
N VAL A 517 5.51 32.99 16.36
CA VAL A 517 6.68 32.94 15.45
C VAL A 517 6.33 33.19 13.98
N GLY A 518 5.05 33.32 13.63
CA GLY A 518 4.60 33.49 12.25
C GLY A 518 4.86 32.25 11.38
N ALA A 519 4.55 31.05 11.90
CA ALA A 519 4.83 29.78 11.24
C ALA A 519 4.23 29.74 9.81
N PRO A 520 5.02 29.44 8.75
CA PRO A 520 4.59 29.55 7.35
C PRO A 520 3.81 28.34 6.82
N PHE A 521 3.31 27.49 7.72
CA PHE A 521 2.62 26.23 7.41
C PHE A 521 1.31 26.13 8.22
N GLY A 522 0.34 25.39 7.68
CA GLY A 522 -0.92 25.11 8.39
C GLY A 522 -0.72 24.17 9.57
N LEU A 523 -1.74 24.05 10.42
CA LEU A 523 -1.77 23.10 11.53
C LEU A 523 -2.87 22.06 11.32
N ALA A 524 -2.64 20.83 11.79
CA ALA A 524 -3.68 19.81 11.82
C ALA A 524 -3.45 18.82 12.98
N THR A 525 -4.51 18.23 13.52
CA THR A 525 -4.34 16.96 14.25
C THR A 525 -4.13 15.83 13.25
N CYS A 526 -3.39 14.80 13.64
CA CYS A 526 -3.36 13.52 12.93
C CYS A 526 -3.21 12.42 13.96
N GLY A 527 -4.33 11.97 14.53
CA GLY A 527 -4.28 11.07 15.66
C GLY A 527 -4.15 9.59 15.31
N TRP A 528 -3.64 8.85 16.28
CA TRP A 528 -4.02 7.45 16.49
C TRP A 528 -5.57 7.29 16.62
N VAL A 529 -6.27 8.35 17.04
CA VAL A 529 -7.74 8.48 17.03
C VAL A 529 -8.20 9.91 16.69
N LEU A 530 -9.43 10.12 16.21
CA LEU A 530 -9.94 11.46 15.85
C LEU A 530 -10.09 12.40 17.06
N GLY A 531 -10.34 11.83 18.23
CA GLY A 531 -10.52 12.47 19.53
C GLY A 531 -10.62 11.40 20.61
N PRO A 532 -10.73 11.76 21.91
CA PRO A 532 -10.81 10.78 23.00
C PRO A 532 -12.08 9.91 22.94
N GLN A 533 -12.07 8.78 23.66
CA GLN A 533 -13.16 7.80 23.70
C GLN A 533 -14.55 8.42 23.90
N GLN A 534 -14.64 9.37 24.82
CA GLN A 534 -15.89 9.97 25.28
C GLN A 534 -16.51 10.93 24.24
N ASP A 535 -15.68 11.58 23.43
CA ASP A 535 -16.13 12.28 22.23
C ASP A 535 -15.05 12.33 21.14
N ARG A 536 -15.22 11.50 20.10
CA ARG A 536 -14.37 11.49 18.91
C ARG A 536 -14.37 12.80 18.12
N ALA A 537 -15.30 13.74 18.38
CA ALA A 537 -15.38 15.05 17.73
C ALA A 537 -14.89 16.21 18.61
N LEU A 538 -14.40 15.95 19.83
CA LEU A 538 -14.10 16.96 20.86
C LEU A 538 -13.30 18.16 20.34
N PHE A 539 -12.26 17.90 19.53
CA PHE A 539 -11.38 18.93 19.01
C PHE A 539 -12.09 19.96 18.12
N ASP A 540 -13.25 19.63 17.53
CA ASP A 540 -14.00 20.59 16.72
C ASP A 540 -14.60 21.74 17.53
N THR A 541 -14.77 21.53 18.85
CA THR A 541 -15.41 22.48 19.77
C THR A 541 -14.51 23.67 20.15
N PHE A 542 -13.18 23.50 20.12
CA PHE A 542 -12.23 24.51 20.59
C PHE A 542 -11.08 24.84 19.62
N LEU A 543 -10.70 23.94 18.70
CA LEU A 543 -9.64 24.26 17.75
C LEU A 543 -10.08 25.36 16.78
N PRO A 544 -9.23 26.34 16.44
CA PRO A 544 -9.48 27.28 15.34
C PRO A 544 -9.81 26.54 14.04
N LYS A 545 -10.76 27.03 13.23
CA LYS A 545 -11.34 26.29 12.09
C LYS A 545 -10.38 26.13 10.90
N ASP A 546 -9.30 26.91 10.87
CA ASP A 546 -8.13 26.76 10.01
C ASP A 546 -7.25 25.54 10.37
N VAL A 547 -7.36 25.00 11.59
CA VAL A 547 -6.71 23.75 11.99
C VAL A 547 -7.55 22.57 11.46
N ALA A 548 -6.99 21.75 10.57
CA ALA A 548 -7.68 20.54 10.10
C ALA A 548 -7.64 19.43 11.18
N VAL A 549 -8.51 18.43 11.04
CA VAL A 549 -8.44 17.22 11.88
C VAL A 549 -8.27 15.98 11.04
N SER A 550 -7.43 15.06 11.52
CA SER A 550 -7.14 13.80 10.87
C SER A 550 -6.95 12.69 11.89
N CYS A 551 -7.17 11.45 11.47
CA CYS A 551 -6.70 10.27 12.17
C CYS A 551 -6.51 9.09 11.23
N ILE A 552 -5.72 8.13 11.69
CA ILE A 552 -5.66 6.79 11.10
C ILE A 552 -6.89 5.96 11.48
N ASN A 553 -7.20 4.91 10.71
CA ASN A 553 -8.23 3.95 11.15
C ASN A 553 -7.75 3.19 12.41
N ARG A 554 -8.64 2.92 13.36
CA ARG A 554 -8.31 2.10 14.54
C ARG A 554 -8.11 0.62 14.18
N GLU A 555 -7.54 -0.14 15.11
CA GLU A 555 -7.27 -1.57 14.98
C GLU A 555 -6.44 -1.92 13.73
N VAL A 556 -5.43 -1.10 13.41
CA VAL A 556 -4.53 -1.28 12.25
C VAL A 556 -5.30 -1.52 10.93
N GLY A 557 -6.29 -0.66 10.65
CA GLY A 557 -7.15 -0.75 9.46
C GLY A 557 -8.30 -1.77 9.52
N LYS A 558 -8.47 -2.49 10.64
CA LYS A 558 -9.56 -3.45 10.81
C LYS A 558 -10.88 -2.74 11.09
N THR A 559 -10.89 -1.74 11.97
CA THR A 559 -12.00 -0.80 12.11
C THR A 559 -12.15 0.05 10.82
N PRO A 560 -13.38 0.37 10.37
CA PRO A 560 -13.62 1.38 9.33
C PRO A 560 -13.19 2.80 9.74
N VAL A 561 -13.33 3.76 8.82
CA VAL A 561 -13.13 5.19 9.09
C VAL A 561 -14.04 5.66 10.25
N ASP A 562 -13.54 6.53 11.13
CA ASP A 562 -14.27 6.94 12.33
C ASP A 562 -15.50 7.81 11.98
N LYS A 563 -16.68 7.39 12.43
CA LYS A 563 -17.96 8.09 12.20
C LYS A 563 -17.98 9.50 12.82
N GLY A 564 -17.09 9.79 13.77
CA GLY A 564 -16.91 11.12 14.36
C GLY A 564 -16.63 12.21 13.32
N PHE A 565 -16.03 11.89 12.18
CA PHE A 565 -15.82 12.84 11.08
C PHE A 565 -17.14 13.47 10.57
N ALA A 566 -18.28 12.78 10.68
CA ALA A 566 -19.58 13.32 10.29
C ALA A 566 -20.10 14.41 11.26
N ARG A 567 -19.62 14.43 12.51
CA ARG A 567 -19.96 15.47 13.50
C ARG A 567 -19.12 16.74 13.34
N VAL A 568 -17.90 16.63 12.81
CA VAL A 568 -16.97 17.75 12.65
C VAL A 568 -17.40 18.67 11.48
N GLN A 569 -17.48 19.98 11.73
CA GLN A 569 -18.02 20.97 10.79
C GLN A 569 -17.06 22.16 10.53
N GLY A 570 -16.99 22.60 9.28
CA GLY A 570 -16.36 23.87 8.89
C GLY A 570 -14.83 23.91 8.97
N ARG A 571 -14.15 22.76 8.91
CA ARG A 571 -12.68 22.61 8.84
C ARG A 571 -12.31 21.47 7.88
N GLY A 572 -11.03 21.36 7.51
CA GLY A 572 -10.49 20.20 6.79
C GLY A 572 -10.58 18.91 7.62
N LYS A 573 -10.87 17.79 6.97
CA LYS A 573 -11.13 16.48 7.60
C LYS A 573 -10.47 15.37 6.78
N TRP A 574 -9.41 14.75 7.29
CA TRP A 574 -8.59 13.84 6.51
C TRP A 574 -8.58 12.43 7.12
N ALA A 575 -9.07 11.43 6.39
CA ALA A 575 -9.05 10.03 6.82
C ALA A 575 -7.77 9.33 6.34
N ILE A 576 -7.14 8.54 7.21
CA ILE A 576 -5.92 7.78 6.87
C ILE A 576 -6.13 6.26 7.04
N PRO A 577 -6.78 5.57 6.07
CA PRO A 577 -6.81 4.11 6.03
C PRO A 577 -5.43 3.48 5.87
N TRP A 578 -5.27 2.28 6.42
CA TRP A 578 -4.03 1.52 6.40
C TRP A 578 -3.92 0.67 5.13
N LEU A 579 -2.87 0.88 4.33
CA LEU A 579 -2.60 0.06 3.15
C LEU A 579 -2.17 -1.37 3.55
N GLU A 580 -1.59 -1.53 4.73
CA GLU A 580 -1.11 -2.77 5.34
C GLU A 580 -1.04 -2.61 6.88
N ASP A 581 -1.11 -3.70 7.67
CA ASP A 581 -0.81 -3.68 9.11
C ASP A 581 0.63 -4.09 9.46
N ASP A 582 1.18 -3.45 10.49
CA ASP A 582 2.50 -3.65 11.06
C ASP A 582 2.66 -5.01 11.80
N PRO A 583 1.68 -5.54 12.57
CA PRO A 583 1.69 -6.92 13.02
C PRO A 583 2.02 -7.97 11.94
N ALA A 584 1.55 -7.82 10.70
CA ALA A 584 1.87 -8.73 9.58
C ALA A 584 2.79 -8.10 8.52
N LEU A 585 3.68 -7.18 8.91
CA LEU A 585 4.60 -6.46 8.01
C LEU A 585 5.54 -7.37 7.19
N THR A 586 5.84 -8.57 7.66
CA THR A 586 6.62 -9.57 6.90
C THR A 586 5.79 -10.32 5.86
N ALA A 587 4.46 -10.14 5.76
CA ALA A 587 3.56 -10.90 4.89
C ALA A 587 2.78 -10.01 3.90
N PRO A 588 2.34 -10.52 2.72
CA PRO A 588 1.42 -9.83 1.82
C PRO A 588 0.01 -9.66 2.42
N GLN A 589 -0.68 -8.55 2.09
CA GLN A 589 -1.96 -8.17 2.70
C GLN A 589 -2.95 -7.58 1.67
N LEU A 590 -3.51 -8.40 0.76
CA LEU A 590 -4.46 -7.95 -0.26
C LEU A 590 -5.74 -7.35 0.35
N TRP A 591 -5.85 -6.02 0.39
CA TRP A 591 -6.95 -5.26 1.02
C TRP A 591 -7.59 -4.20 0.10
N ALA A 592 -7.61 -4.42 -1.22
CA ALA A 592 -8.15 -3.46 -2.18
C ALA A 592 -9.63 -3.12 -1.90
N SER A 593 -10.43 -4.07 -1.42
CA SER A 593 -11.84 -3.83 -1.04
C SER A 593 -11.99 -3.06 0.27
N ARG A 594 -11.03 -3.14 1.20
CA ARG A 594 -10.98 -2.24 2.38
C ARG A 594 -10.74 -0.81 1.93
N MET A 595 -9.78 -0.59 1.03
CA MET A 595 -9.48 0.76 0.53
C MET A 595 -10.68 1.38 -0.21
N ARG A 596 -11.43 0.58 -0.97
CA ARG A 596 -12.72 1.01 -1.53
C ARG A 596 -13.77 1.32 -0.44
N ARG A 597 -13.94 0.47 0.58
CA ARG A 597 -14.82 0.74 1.74
C ARG A 597 -14.46 2.08 2.40
N ASP A 598 -13.20 2.25 2.77
CA ASP A 598 -12.74 3.36 3.59
C ASP A 598 -12.75 4.69 2.84
N ALA A 599 -12.41 4.69 1.54
CA ALA A 599 -12.58 5.86 0.68
C ALA A 599 -14.06 6.27 0.51
N ARG A 600 -14.99 5.30 0.44
CA ARG A 600 -16.42 5.59 0.40
C ARG A 600 -16.92 6.16 1.71
N ASP A 601 -16.51 5.56 2.83
CA ASP A 601 -17.00 5.93 4.16
C ASP A 601 -16.42 7.29 4.60
N ALA A 602 -15.15 7.57 4.27
CA ALA A 602 -14.56 8.91 4.41
C ALA A 602 -15.35 9.98 3.64
N LEU A 603 -15.66 9.73 2.35
CA LEU A 603 -16.44 10.68 1.55
C LEU A 603 -17.86 10.88 2.10
N ALA A 604 -18.50 9.81 2.57
CA ALA A 604 -19.82 9.84 3.18
C ALA A 604 -19.85 10.61 4.53
N TYR A 605 -18.74 10.64 5.26
CA TYR A 605 -18.58 11.46 6.48
C TYR A 605 -18.06 12.88 6.19
N GLY A 606 -17.95 13.23 4.89
CA GLY A 606 -17.55 14.55 4.41
C GLY A 606 -16.07 14.86 4.61
N CYS A 607 -15.21 13.85 4.64
CA CYS A 607 -13.76 14.05 4.62
C CYS A 607 -13.32 14.61 3.27
N ASP A 608 -12.43 15.61 3.30
CA ASP A 608 -11.83 16.20 2.10
C ASP A 608 -10.39 15.73 1.87
N GLY A 609 -9.78 15.05 2.85
CA GLY A 609 -8.49 14.37 2.70
C GLY A 609 -8.59 12.85 2.78
N LEU A 610 -7.80 12.15 1.97
CA LEU A 610 -7.67 10.69 1.97
C LEU A 610 -6.21 10.29 1.73
N MET A 611 -5.57 9.69 2.73
CA MET A 611 -4.17 9.25 2.65
C MET A 611 -3.99 7.78 3.05
N GLY A 612 -3.01 7.07 2.49
CA GLY A 612 -2.70 5.68 2.87
C GLY A 612 -1.49 5.59 3.80
N ILE A 613 -1.64 5.11 5.04
CA ILE A 613 -0.50 4.77 5.92
C ILE A 613 0.14 3.44 5.48
N HIS A 614 1.48 3.39 5.41
CA HIS A 614 2.25 2.21 4.99
C HIS A 614 3.74 2.27 5.39
N TRP A 615 4.46 1.18 5.11
CA TRP A 615 5.91 1.08 5.22
C TRP A 615 6.52 0.67 3.87
N ARG A 616 6.11 -0.50 3.36
CA ARG A 616 6.62 -1.10 2.13
C ARG A 616 6.05 -0.39 0.91
N THR A 617 6.71 -0.53 -0.25
CA THR A 617 6.35 0.21 -1.48
C THR A 617 5.68 -0.66 -2.54
N ARG A 618 6.26 -1.83 -2.87
CA ARG A 618 5.77 -2.71 -3.95
C ARG A 618 4.63 -3.64 -3.52
N SER A 619 4.71 -4.22 -2.31
CA SER A 619 3.68 -5.11 -1.76
C SER A 619 2.33 -4.40 -1.56
N VAL A 620 2.35 -3.08 -1.37
CA VAL A 620 1.13 -2.26 -1.18
C VAL A 620 0.51 -1.76 -2.48
N GLY A 621 1.12 -2.01 -3.64
CA GLY A 621 0.64 -1.56 -4.96
C GLY A 621 -0.85 -1.80 -5.24
N PRO A 622 -1.45 -2.97 -4.91
CA PRO A 622 -2.88 -3.20 -5.09
C PRO A 622 -3.75 -2.29 -4.23
N MET A 623 -3.40 -2.12 -2.94
CA MET A 623 -4.17 -1.31 -1.99
C MET A 623 -4.05 0.17 -2.33
N LEU A 624 -2.83 0.64 -2.62
CA LEU A 624 -2.58 2.01 -3.06
C LEU A 624 -3.31 2.34 -4.36
N GLY A 625 -3.27 1.45 -5.36
CA GLY A 625 -3.98 1.63 -6.62
C GLY A 625 -5.50 1.70 -6.43
N ALA A 626 -6.06 0.86 -5.54
CA ALA A 626 -7.48 0.90 -5.21
C ALA A 626 -7.88 2.20 -4.47
N LEU A 627 -7.04 2.69 -3.55
CA LEU A 627 -7.25 3.95 -2.84
C LEU A 627 -7.15 5.15 -3.79
N ALA A 628 -6.14 5.19 -4.67
CA ALA A 628 -5.93 6.23 -5.66
C ALA A 628 -7.09 6.32 -6.66
N GLN A 629 -7.62 5.18 -7.14
CA GLN A 629 -8.83 5.15 -7.96
C GLN A 629 -10.05 5.64 -7.17
N ALA A 630 -10.25 5.18 -5.94
CA ALA A 630 -11.40 5.56 -5.10
C ALA A 630 -11.39 7.03 -4.65
N ALA A 631 -10.25 7.74 -4.79
CA ALA A 631 -10.14 9.18 -4.58
C ALA A 631 -10.67 10.03 -5.77
N TRP A 632 -10.95 9.39 -6.91
CA TRP A 632 -11.42 10.04 -8.15
C TRP A 632 -12.74 9.46 -8.69
N ASP A 633 -12.95 8.14 -8.57
CA ASP A 633 -14.22 7.50 -8.93
C ASP A 633 -14.70 6.49 -7.88
N GLN A 634 -15.98 6.62 -7.53
CA GLN A 634 -16.73 5.68 -6.68
C GLN A 634 -18.01 5.17 -7.38
N SER A 635 -18.07 5.20 -8.71
CA SER A 635 -19.19 4.68 -9.51
C SER A 635 -19.53 3.22 -9.18
N TRP A 636 -18.53 2.40 -8.86
CA TRP A 636 -18.65 1.02 -8.39
C TRP A 636 -19.41 0.88 -7.06
N ALA A 637 -19.58 1.94 -6.28
CA ALA A 637 -20.42 1.94 -5.09
C ALA A 637 -21.93 2.03 -5.41
N LYS A 638 -22.32 2.42 -6.63
CA LYS A 638 -23.74 2.52 -7.02
C LYS A 638 -24.43 1.15 -7.07
N SER A 639 -23.69 0.08 -7.35
CA SER A 639 -24.15 -1.33 -7.29
C SER A 639 -24.05 -1.95 -5.88
N SER A 640 -23.65 -1.18 -4.87
CA SER A 640 -23.61 -1.58 -3.46
C SER A 640 -23.76 -0.32 -2.61
N PRO A 641 -24.97 0.29 -2.61
CA PRO A 641 -25.19 1.63 -2.08
C PRO A 641 -24.66 1.73 -0.65
N ALA A 642 -24.05 2.88 -0.34
CA ALA A 642 -23.53 3.15 0.99
C ALA A 642 -24.63 2.90 2.02
N GLN A 643 -24.49 1.84 2.81
CA GLN A 643 -25.44 1.53 3.86
C GLN A 643 -25.33 2.61 4.92
N ALA A 644 -26.31 3.54 4.92
CA ALA A 644 -26.63 4.33 6.10
C ALA A 644 -26.68 3.38 7.29
N PRO A 645 -26.02 3.70 8.43
CA PRO A 645 -25.55 2.72 9.40
C PRO A 645 -26.67 1.81 9.88
N VAL A 646 -26.73 0.61 9.31
CA VAL A 646 -27.75 -0.38 9.63
C VAL A 646 -27.49 -0.84 11.06
N LEU A 647 -28.36 -0.44 11.97
CA LEU A 647 -28.45 -1.03 13.29
C LEU A 647 -28.66 -2.54 13.08
N ARG A 648 -27.78 -3.34 13.68
CA ARG A 648 -27.83 -4.81 13.64
C ARG A 648 -28.13 -5.29 15.04
N GLU A 649 -28.93 -6.35 15.17
CA GLU A 649 -29.16 -6.98 16.47
C GLU A 649 -27.87 -7.67 16.92
N GLY A 650 -27.38 -7.31 18.12
CA GLY A 650 -26.16 -7.84 18.72
C GLY A 650 -25.24 -6.78 19.36
N PRO A 651 -24.09 -7.23 19.90
CA PRO A 651 -23.05 -6.37 20.46
C PRO A 651 -22.18 -5.69 19.39
N ASP A 652 -21.67 -4.51 19.73
CA ASP A 652 -20.67 -3.78 18.95
C ASP A 652 -19.27 -4.08 19.51
N GLY A 653 -18.57 -5.03 18.90
CA GLY A 653 -17.23 -5.48 19.32
C GLY A 653 -17.22 -6.39 20.55
N GLY A 654 -16.09 -6.41 21.25
CA GLY A 654 -15.85 -7.22 22.45
C GLY A 654 -15.43 -8.68 22.22
N LYS A 655 -14.91 -9.27 23.30
CA LYS A 655 -14.31 -10.61 23.43
C LYS A 655 -14.93 -11.35 24.63
N TYR A 656 -14.63 -12.64 24.79
CA TYR A 656 -15.05 -13.41 25.96
C TYR A 656 -13.96 -13.68 26.96
N ALA A 657 -14.39 -13.72 28.21
CA ALA A 657 -13.72 -14.50 29.22
C ALA A 657 -14.72 -15.49 29.83
N HIS A 658 -14.24 -16.69 30.13
CA HIS A 658 -15.04 -17.80 30.65
C HIS A 658 -14.43 -18.23 31.99
N PHE A 659 -15.23 -18.17 33.04
CA PHE A 659 -14.84 -18.42 34.43
C PHE A 659 -15.65 -19.58 35.01
N THR A 660 -15.91 -20.61 34.21
CA THR A 660 -16.79 -21.75 34.53
C THR A 660 -16.39 -22.57 35.76
N SER A 661 -15.16 -22.40 36.26
CA SER A 661 -14.66 -22.97 37.52
C SER A 661 -14.90 -22.11 38.77
N HIS A 662 -15.39 -20.89 38.62
CA HIS A 662 -15.59 -19.94 39.72
C HIS A 662 -17.00 -20.11 40.31
N ALA A 663 -17.10 -20.26 41.63
CA ALA A 663 -18.37 -20.20 42.33
C ALA A 663 -18.83 -18.73 42.40
N ILE A 664 -20.01 -18.44 41.83
CA ILE A 664 -20.62 -17.10 41.89
C ILE A 664 -21.62 -17.06 43.05
N ALA A 665 -21.50 -16.05 43.92
CA ALA A 665 -22.44 -15.81 45.01
C ALA A 665 -23.48 -14.72 44.67
N ASP A 666 -24.51 -14.62 45.52
CA ASP A 666 -25.71 -13.77 45.36
C ASP A 666 -26.59 -14.11 44.14
N THR A 667 -26.55 -15.35 43.63
CA THR A 667 -27.39 -15.77 42.50
C THR A 667 -27.74 -17.26 42.53
N THR A 668 -28.93 -17.58 42.00
CA THR A 668 -29.35 -18.93 41.62
C THR A 668 -28.82 -19.38 40.25
N ASP A 669 -28.48 -18.42 39.39
CA ASP A 669 -28.18 -18.63 37.97
C ASP A 669 -26.71 -18.34 37.67
N ALA A 670 -25.83 -18.88 38.53
CA ALA A 670 -24.39 -18.72 38.46
C ALA A 670 -23.77 -18.92 37.06
N PRO A 671 -24.24 -19.85 36.18
CA PRO A 671 -23.72 -19.98 34.83
C PRO A 671 -23.79 -18.70 33.99
N ILE A 672 -24.78 -17.82 34.19
CA ILE A 672 -24.86 -16.54 33.46
C ILE A 672 -23.65 -15.66 33.84
N TYR A 673 -23.31 -15.62 35.13
CA TYR A 673 -22.25 -14.77 35.67
C TYR A 673 -20.84 -15.38 35.56
N GLN A 674 -20.73 -16.66 35.19
CA GLN A 674 -19.47 -17.32 34.82
C GLN A 674 -19.01 -16.96 33.40
N HIS A 675 -19.89 -16.37 32.59
CA HIS A 675 -19.58 -15.87 31.26
C HIS A 675 -19.63 -14.34 31.25
N VAL A 676 -18.71 -13.69 30.55
CA VAL A 676 -18.76 -12.25 30.29
C VAL A 676 -18.31 -11.94 28.87
N ARG A 677 -19.03 -11.04 28.19
CA ARG A 677 -18.44 -10.24 27.12
C ARG A 677 -17.74 -9.03 27.75
N TYR A 678 -16.52 -8.73 27.31
CA TYR A 678 -15.80 -7.52 27.70
C TYR A 678 -15.27 -6.77 26.47
N GLY A 679 -15.07 -5.46 26.59
CA GLY A 679 -14.49 -4.61 25.55
C GLY A 679 -15.43 -4.33 24.36
N MET A 680 -16.74 -4.46 24.55
CA MET A 680 -17.76 -3.98 23.61
C MET A 680 -18.09 -2.50 23.87
N SER A 681 -18.46 -1.76 22.82
CA SER A 681 -18.93 -0.37 22.95
C SER A 681 -20.44 -0.24 23.03
N ALA A 682 -21.21 -1.23 22.57
CA ALA A 682 -22.67 -1.24 22.69
C ALA A 682 -23.28 -2.64 22.66
N TYR A 683 -24.55 -2.76 23.05
CA TYR A 683 -25.49 -3.82 22.68
C TYR A 683 -26.73 -3.19 22.04
N ARG A 684 -27.19 -3.74 20.91
CA ARG A 684 -28.38 -3.30 20.18
C ARG A 684 -29.37 -4.44 20.07
N LEU A 685 -30.61 -4.24 20.50
CA LEU A 685 -31.66 -5.25 20.45
C LEU A 685 -32.90 -4.76 19.71
N HIS A 686 -33.58 -5.66 18.99
CA HIS A 686 -34.89 -5.35 18.43
C HIS A 686 -35.91 -5.24 19.57
N ALA A 687 -36.70 -4.17 19.55
CA ALA A 687 -37.62 -3.81 20.61
C ALA A 687 -38.91 -3.22 20.03
N THR A 688 -40.07 -3.63 20.55
CA THR A 688 -41.35 -3.00 20.19
C THR A 688 -41.34 -1.54 20.63
N ASN A 689 -41.80 -0.63 19.76
CA ASN A 689 -41.99 0.77 20.11
C ASN A 689 -42.97 0.92 21.28
N GLY A 690 -42.64 1.78 22.25
CA GLY A 690 -43.35 1.93 23.51
C GLY A 690 -42.38 2.08 24.69
N LEU A 691 -42.85 1.74 25.88
CA LEU A 691 -42.01 1.68 27.08
C LEU A 691 -41.50 0.26 27.30
N CYS A 692 -40.23 0.14 27.68
CA CYS A 692 -39.62 -1.13 28.06
C CYS A 692 -38.86 -1.02 29.39
N SER A 693 -38.44 -2.17 29.89
CA SER A 693 -37.52 -2.33 31.01
C SER A 693 -36.27 -3.06 30.56
N VAL A 694 -35.13 -2.68 31.12
CA VAL A 694 -33.81 -3.25 30.82
C VAL A 694 -33.14 -3.65 32.12
N THR A 695 -32.68 -4.89 32.22
CA THR A 695 -31.84 -5.36 33.33
C THR A 695 -30.46 -5.74 32.79
N LEU A 696 -29.44 -5.10 33.34
CA LEU A 696 -28.04 -5.35 33.04
C LEU A 696 -27.45 -6.21 34.16
N LYS A 697 -26.91 -7.38 33.80
CA LYS A 697 -26.33 -8.34 34.73
C LYS A 697 -24.81 -8.25 34.68
N PHE A 698 -24.19 -8.02 35.83
CA PHE A 698 -22.76 -7.81 35.98
C PHE A 698 -22.13 -8.79 36.98
N CYS A 699 -20.85 -9.08 36.77
CA CYS A 699 -19.97 -9.73 37.75
C CYS A 699 -18.54 -9.24 37.49
N GLU A 700 -17.71 -9.15 38.54
CA GLU A 700 -16.26 -9.05 38.39
C GLU A 700 -15.62 -10.40 38.76
N PRO A 701 -15.37 -11.28 37.78
CA PRO A 701 -14.68 -12.54 38.03
C PRO A 701 -13.15 -12.41 37.96
N HIS A 702 -12.60 -11.37 37.32
CA HIS A 702 -11.17 -11.30 37.00
C HIS A 702 -10.37 -10.52 38.05
N TYR A 703 -10.80 -9.31 38.39
CA TYR A 703 -10.05 -8.44 39.30
C TYR A 703 -10.35 -8.73 40.78
N LYS A 704 -9.31 -8.58 41.61
CA LYS A 704 -9.32 -8.90 43.05
C LYS A 704 -9.31 -7.68 43.97
N GLU A 705 -9.41 -6.48 43.39
CA GLU A 705 -9.40 -5.21 44.11
C GLU A 705 -10.17 -4.14 43.31
N ALA A 706 -10.58 -3.09 44.02
CA ALA A 706 -11.34 -1.96 43.46
C ALA A 706 -10.55 -1.14 42.44
N GLY A 707 -11.28 -0.36 41.62
CA GLY A 707 -10.73 0.63 40.70
C GLY A 707 -10.05 0.05 39.44
N LYS A 708 -10.14 -1.26 39.21
CA LYS A 708 -9.52 -1.92 38.05
C LYS A 708 -10.39 -1.94 36.80
N ARG A 709 -11.71 -1.95 36.97
CA ARG A 709 -12.68 -1.84 35.88
C ARG A 709 -13.73 -0.80 36.28
N ILE A 710 -13.75 0.33 35.57
CA ILE A 710 -14.67 1.45 35.79
C ILE A 710 -15.25 1.84 34.42
N PHE A 711 -16.57 1.88 34.31
CA PHE A 711 -17.24 2.30 33.08
C PHE A 711 -18.63 2.90 33.32
N SER A 712 -19.03 3.85 32.49
CA SER A 712 -20.39 4.36 32.45
C SER A 712 -21.23 3.57 31.43
N VAL A 713 -22.55 3.57 31.62
CA VAL A 713 -23.51 2.93 30.71
C VAL A 713 -24.62 3.91 30.35
N GLN A 714 -24.85 4.06 29.05
CA GLN A 714 -25.95 4.85 28.51
C GLN A 714 -27.02 3.91 27.94
N ILE A 715 -28.29 4.29 28.03
CA ILE A 715 -29.41 3.56 27.41
C ILE A 715 -30.25 4.58 26.65
N GLN A 716 -30.48 4.33 25.35
CA GLN A 716 -31.12 5.28 24.42
C GLN A 716 -30.45 6.69 24.45
N GLY A 717 -29.11 6.75 24.49
CA GLY A 717 -28.35 8.01 24.55
C GLY A 717 -28.47 8.80 25.85
N GLN A 718 -28.97 8.19 26.93
CA GLN A 718 -29.01 8.80 28.27
C GLN A 718 -28.13 8.01 29.24
N GLU A 719 -27.20 8.66 29.94
CA GLU A 719 -26.44 8.06 31.03
C GLU A 719 -27.39 7.50 32.10
N LYS A 720 -27.32 6.18 32.35
CA LYS A 720 -28.11 5.46 33.38
C LYS A 720 -27.25 4.91 34.50
N ILE A 721 -25.97 4.64 34.21
CA ILE A 721 -24.96 4.28 35.20
C ILE A 721 -23.73 5.14 34.94
N LYS A 722 -23.17 5.74 35.99
CA LYS A 722 -21.94 6.54 35.93
C LYS A 722 -20.84 5.84 36.71
N SER A 723 -19.64 5.73 36.14
CA SER A 723 -18.42 5.25 36.80
C SER A 723 -18.61 3.95 37.60
N LEU A 724 -19.23 2.93 36.98
CA LEU A 724 -19.49 1.64 37.63
C LEU A 724 -18.20 0.84 37.86
N ASP A 725 -17.82 0.71 39.12
CA ASP A 725 -16.92 -0.34 39.60
C ASP A 725 -17.75 -1.47 40.22
N ILE A 726 -17.77 -2.63 39.55
CA ILE A 726 -18.51 -3.82 40.00
C ILE A 726 -17.87 -4.40 41.27
N PHE A 727 -16.53 -4.38 41.39
CA PHE A 727 -15.83 -4.88 42.57
C PHE A 727 -16.12 -3.99 43.78
N SER A 728 -16.07 -2.66 43.64
CA SER A 728 -16.47 -1.74 44.72
C SER A 728 -17.95 -1.89 45.11
N ARG A 729 -18.81 -2.39 44.21
CA ARG A 729 -20.25 -2.52 44.45
C ARG A 729 -20.66 -3.85 45.10
N VAL A 730 -20.05 -4.97 44.70
CA VAL A 730 -20.39 -6.32 45.21
C VAL A 730 -19.19 -7.22 45.52
N GLY A 731 -17.98 -6.87 45.09
CA GLY A 731 -16.76 -7.70 45.23
C GLY A 731 -16.57 -8.73 44.11
N GLN A 732 -15.51 -9.53 44.20
CA GLN A 732 -15.20 -10.55 43.19
C GLN A 732 -16.21 -11.72 43.21
N ASN A 733 -16.55 -12.27 42.04
CA ASN A 733 -17.41 -13.44 41.87
C ASN A 733 -18.79 -13.31 42.52
N ARG A 734 -19.36 -12.10 42.53
CA ARG A 734 -20.71 -11.82 43.05
C ARG A 734 -21.57 -11.19 41.98
N ALA A 735 -22.84 -11.57 41.95
CA ALA A 735 -23.81 -11.09 40.98
C ALA A 735 -24.27 -9.66 41.31
N LEU A 736 -24.38 -8.81 40.29
CA LEU A 736 -24.94 -7.47 40.39
C LEU A 736 -25.96 -7.25 39.28
N ASP A 737 -27.23 -7.09 39.67
CA ASP A 737 -28.33 -6.74 38.78
C ASP A 737 -28.69 -5.26 38.89
N LEU A 738 -28.74 -4.56 37.75
CA LEU A 738 -29.17 -3.17 37.65
C LEU A 738 -30.33 -3.06 36.65
N LYS A 739 -31.53 -2.75 37.16
CA LYS A 739 -32.77 -2.66 36.38
C LYS A 739 -33.22 -1.21 36.20
N PHE A 740 -33.69 -0.91 34.99
CA PHE A 740 -34.18 0.40 34.55
C PHE A 740 -35.54 0.20 33.89
N ASP A 741 -36.55 0.96 34.34
CA ASP A 741 -37.93 0.89 33.84
C ASP A 741 -38.32 2.18 33.10
N GLY A 742 -39.39 2.12 32.28
CA GLY A 742 -39.93 3.28 31.59
C GLY A 742 -39.04 3.82 30.46
N LEU A 743 -38.21 2.97 29.86
CA LEU A 743 -37.27 3.36 28.81
C LEU A 743 -38.01 3.44 27.45
N PRO A 744 -38.00 4.60 26.77
CA PRO A 744 -38.74 4.79 25.52
C PRO A 744 -38.00 4.19 24.31
N VAL A 745 -38.71 3.40 23.52
CA VAL A 745 -38.29 2.90 22.20
C VAL A 745 -39.21 3.52 21.15
N SER A 746 -38.62 4.20 20.16
CA SER A 746 -39.34 4.99 19.14
C SER A 746 -39.00 4.59 17.69
N ASN A 747 -37.92 3.83 17.48
CA ASN A 747 -37.34 3.49 16.18
C ASN A 747 -37.23 1.97 15.94
N GLY A 748 -37.86 1.13 16.77
CA GLY A 748 -37.75 -0.34 16.72
C GLY A 748 -36.48 -0.93 17.36
N TRP A 749 -35.68 -0.10 18.03
CA TRP A 749 -34.39 -0.48 18.60
C TRP A 749 -34.21 0.01 20.04
N LEU A 750 -33.64 -0.87 20.86
CA LEU A 750 -32.98 -0.48 22.10
C LEU A 750 -31.46 -0.49 21.87
N GLU A 751 -30.79 0.59 22.25
CA GLU A 751 -29.33 0.70 22.31
C GLU A 751 -28.85 0.92 23.75
N VAL A 752 -27.88 0.11 24.17
CA VAL A 752 -27.16 0.19 25.45
C VAL A 752 -25.68 0.41 25.14
N GLU A 753 -25.15 1.60 25.38
CA GLU A 753 -23.75 1.95 25.10
C GLU A 753 -22.88 1.87 26.37
N PHE A 754 -21.62 1.45 26.21
CA PHE A 754 -20.66 1.25 27.29
C PHE A 754 -19.45 2.17 27.09
N VAL A 755 -19.20 3.07 28.04
CA VAL A 755 -18.13 4.06 27.99
C VAL A 755 -17.05 3.71 29.00
N ALA A 756 -15.91 3.24 28.51
CA ALA A 756 -14.75 2.89 29.33
C ALA A 756 -14.14 4.12 30.02
N GLU A 757 -13.87 4.02 31.32
CA GLU A 757 -13.14 5.04 32.11
C GLU A 757 -11.83 4.47 32.66
N THR A 758 -11.81 3.20 33.06
CA THR A 758 -10.60 2.43 33.37
C THR A 758 -10.86 0.99 33.00
N GLU A 759 -10.05 0.45 32.08
CA GLU A 759 -10.20 -0.89 31.49
C GLU A 759 -11.51 -1.11 30.70
N SER A 760 -11.54 -2.19 29.93
CA SER A 760 -12.65 -2.69 29.15
C SER A 760 -13.93 -2.89 29.99
N PRO A 761 -15.09 -2.31 29.59
CA PRO A 761 -16.40 -2.63 30.17
C PRO A 761 -16.70 -4.12 30.05
N CYS A 762 -17.53 -4.67 30.94
CA CYS A 762 -17.98 -6.06 30.86
C CYS A 762 -19.45 -6.23 31.21
N LEU A 763 -20.09 -7.27 30.66
CA LEU A 763 -21.49 -7.62 30.90
C LEU A 763 -21.64 -9.15 30.88
N ALA A 764 -22.35 -9.70 31.86
CA ALA A 764 -22.65 -11.12 31.98
C ALA A 764 -24.02 -11.50 31.38
N GLY A 765 -24.97 -10.57 31.38
CA GLY A 765 -26.28 -10.81 30.78
C GLY A 765 -27.07 -9.53 30.52
N LEU A 766 -27.99 -9.64 29.57
CA LEU A 766 -28.88 -8.55 29.15
C LEU A 766 -30.31 -9.07 29.08
N VAL A 767 -31.23 -8.44 29.81
CA VAL A 767 -32.67 -8.70 29.74
C VAL A 767 -33.38 -7.44 29.28
N VAL A 768 -34.25 -7.56 28.28
CA VAL A 768 -35.14 -6.48 27.83
C VAL A 768 -36.55 -7.02 27.79
N ALA A 769 -37.49 -6.35 28.46
CA ALA A 769 -38.89 -6.74 28.47
C ALA A 769 -39.80 -5.51 28.25
N GLY A 770 -40.76 -5.64 27.34
CA GLY A 770 -41.76 -4.62 27.04
C GLY A 770 -43.08 -5.26 26.62
N GLU A 771 -44.04 -4.46 26.16
CA GLU A 771 -45.36 -4.97 25.82
C GLU A 771 -45.30 -6.04 24.71
N GLY A 772 -45.74 -7.25 25.03
CA GLY A 772 -45.76 -8.41 24.12
C GLY A 772 -44.41 -9.07 23.83
N TYR A 773 -43.28 -8.65 24.44
CA TYR A 773 -41.98 -9.28 24.15
C TYR A 773 -41.02 -9.35 25.35
N THR A 774 -40.10 -10.31 25.29
CA THR A 774 -38.92 -10.37 26.16
C THR A 774 -37.73 -10.92 25.37
N ARG A 775 -36.55 -10.31 25.56
CA ARG A 775 -35.24 -10.75 25.05
C ARG A 775 -34.33 -11.00 26.25
N LYS A 776 -33.56 -12.09 26.21
CA LYS A 776 -32.60 -12.50 27.23
C LYS A 776 -31.34 -13.01 26.54
N ILE A 777 -30.17 -12.43 26.83
CA ILE A 777 -28.87 -12.79 26.23
C ILE A 777 -27.90 -13.16 27.36
N ASN A 778 -27.26 -14.32 27.24
CA ASN A 778 -26.15 -14.75 28.12
C ASN A 778 -24.84 -14.19 27.56
N CYS A 779 -24.40 -13.02 28.01
CA CYS A 779 -23.37 -12.22 27.35
C CYS A 779 -21.98 -12.86 27.48
N GLY A 780 -21.37 -13.20 26.34
CA GLY A 780 -20.17 -14.03 26.27
C GLY A 780 -20.35 -15.49 26.68
N GLY A 781 -21.59 -16.01 26.67
CA GLY A 781 -21.92 -17.38 27.01
C GLY A 781 -22.78 -18.12 25.97
N PRO A 782 -22.85 -19.46 26.06
CA PRO A 782 -23.78 -20.27 25.28
C PRO A 782 -25.24 -20.04 25.74
N ALA A 783 -26.20 -20.58 25.00
CA ALA A 783 -27.61 -20.53 25.41
C ALA A 783 -27.80 -21.25 26.76
N TYR A 784 -28.57 -20.65 27.66
CA TYR A 784 -28.77 -21.13 29.03
C TYR A 784 -30.19 -20.82 29.52
N GLN A 785 -30.94 -21.87 29.88
CA GLN A 785 -32.38 -21.77 30.16
C GLN A 785 -33.13 -21.03 29.03
N ASP A 786 -33.76 -19.88 29.32
CA ASP A 786 -34.43 -19.01 28.36
C ASP A 786 -33.58 -17.80 27.90
N TYR A 787 -32.29 -17.77 28.26
CA TYR A 787 -31.32 -16.86 27.67
C TYR A 787 -30.77 -17.46 26.38
N ALA A 788 -30.88 -16.69 25.29
CA ALA A 788 -30.16 -16.98 24.06
C ALA A 788 -28.65 -16.93 24.30
N ALA A 789 -27.91 -17.67 23.47
CA ALA A 789 -26.47 -17.48 23.37
C ALA A 789 -26.17 -16.03 22.94
N ASP A 790 -25.00 -15.53 23.32
CA ASP A 790 -24.47 -14.33 22.69
C ASP A 790 -24.17 -14.58 21.19
N TRP A 791 -23.92 -13.50 20.46
CA TRP A 791 -23.30 -13.55 19.12
C TRP A 791 -21.86 -14.11 19.23
N PRO A 792 -21.09 -14.35 18.14
CA PRO A 792 -19.68 -14.77 18.22
C PRO A 792 -18.68 -13.69 18.66
N GLU A 793 -17.41 -14.08 18.93
CA GLU A 793 -16.30 -13.12 19.14
C GLU A 793 -15.96 -12.41 17.82
N GLY A 794 -15.65 -11.12 17.89
CA GLY A 794 -15.64 -10.27 16.69
C GLY A 794 -17.01 -10.21 15.99
N GLY A 795 -18.08 -10.51 16.75
CA GLY A 795 -19.44 -10.80 16.32
C GLY A 795 -19.93 -9.93 15.18
N GLU A 796 -20.11 -10.56 14.01
CA GLU A 796 -20.11 -9.93 12.68
C GLU A 796 -19.75 -8.44 12.66
N THR A 797 -18.45 -8.13 12.87
CA THR A 797 -17.86 -6.95 12.24
C THR A 797 -18.33 -6.98 10.79
N PRO A 798 -19.15 -6.01 10.33
CA PRO A 798 -20.11 -6.35 9.30
C PRO A 798 -19.48 -7.02 8.07
N LYS A 799 -20.15 -8.08 7.60
CA LYS A 799 -20.38 -8.20 6.15
C LYS A 799 -21.27 -7.04 5.70
N GLY A 800 -20.79 -5.80 5.89
CA GLY A 800 -20.99 -4.76 4.92
C GLY A 800 -20.29 -5.28 3.68
N THR A 801 -21.01 -5.30 2.56
CA THR A 801 -20.50 -5.82 1.30
C THR A 801 -19.26 -5.01 0.93
N PHE A 802 -18.09 -5.59 1.22
CA PHE A 802 -16.79 -5.09 0.77
C PHE A 802 -16.93 -4.82 -0.73
N PRO A 803 -16.76 -3.56 -1.19
CA PRO A 803 -17.08 -3.22 -2.56
C PRO A 803 -16.35 -4.14 -3.54
N ALA A 804 -17.07 -4.65 -4.52
CA ALA A 804 -16.54 -5.63 -5.47
C ALA A 804 -15.22 -5.13 -6.07
N VAL A 805 -14.27 -6.05 -6.26
CA VAL A 805 -12.90 -5.75 -6.74
C VAL A 805 -12.57 -6.50 -8.03
N ASP A 806 -13.54 -7.19 -8.62
CA ASP A 806 -13.42 -7.95 -9.87
C ASP A 806 -13.05 -7.09 -11.09
N ASP A 807 -13.40 -5.79 -11.07
CA ASP A 807 -12.96 -4.83 -12.08
C ASP A 807 -11.57 -4.27 -11.78
N PHE A 808 -11.29 -3.93 -10.52
CA PHE A 808 -9.96 -3.52 -10.07
C PHE A 808 -8.90 -4.58 -10.37
N TYR A 809 -9.07 -5.81 -9.88
CA TYR A 809 -8.10 -6.88 -10.07
C TYR A 809 -7.99 -7.32 -11.52
N ARG A 810 -9.02 -7.13 -12.35
CA ARG A 810 -8.95 -7.40 -13.79
C ARG A 810 -8.06 -6.40 -14.50
N ASP A 811 -8.24 -5.11 -14.24
CA ASP A 811 -7.36 -4.06 -14.77
C ASP A 811 -5.92 -4.23 -14.23
N TRP A 812 -5.78 -4.44 -12.92
CA TRP A 812 -4.49 -4.64 -12.27
C TRP A 812 -3.74 -5.85 -12.86
N ALA A 813 -4.36 -7.03 -12.95
CA ALA A 813 -3.74 -8.23 -13.50
C ALA A 813 -3.42 -8.09 -15.02
N GLN A 814 -4.28 -7.43 -15.79
CA GLN A 814 -4.05 -7.18 -17.22
C GLN A 814 -2.78 -6.35 -17.47
N ASN A 815 -2.56 -5.30 -16.69
CA ASN A 815 -1.40 -4.43 -16.87
C ASN A 815 -0.13 -4.96 -16.18
N GLN A 816 -0.28 -5.72 -15.09
CA GLN A 816 0.85 -6.37 -14.38
C GLN A 816 1.38 -7.61 -15.12
N PHE A 817 0.50 -8.49 -15.62
CA PHE A 817 0.87 -9.84 -16.09
C PHE A 817 0.52 -10.13 -17.56
N GLY A 818 -0.19 -9.21 -18.23
CA GLY A 818 -0.64 -9.38 -19.61
C GLY A 818 -2.11 -9.84 -19.72
N PRO A 819 -2.77 -9.54 -20.86
CA PRO A 819 -4.19 -9.87 -21.07
C PRO A 819 -4.49 -11.37 -21.10
N GLU A 820 -3.51 -12.22 -21.41
CA GLU A 820 -3.67 -13.67 -21.59
C GLU A 820 -4.18 -14.36 -20.33
N ILE A 821 -3.64 -13.99 -19.17
CA ILE A 821 -3.98 -14.59 -17.86
C ILE A 821 -4.73 -13.64 -16.92
N ALA A 822 -5.08 -12.44 -17.38
CA ALA A 822 -5.70 -11.39 -16.56
C ALA A 822 -6.98 -11.85 -15.87
N LEU A 823 -7.90 -12.49 -16.61
CA LEU A 823 -9.22 -12.92 -16.11
C LEU A 823 -9.18 -14.09 -15.12
N PRO A 824 -8.43 -15.19 -15.35
CA PRO A 824 -8.32 -16.24 -14.34
C PRO A 824 -7.61 -15.74 -13.07
N VAL A 825 -6.51 -14.99 -13.20
CA VAL A 825 -5.75 -14.50 -12.03
C VAL A 825 -6.51 -13.42 -11.26
N SER A 826 -7.26 -12.52 -11.91
CA SER A 826 -8.07 -11.53 -11.20
C SER A 826 -9.14 -12.16 -10.31
N ARG A 827 -9.70 -13.30 -10.72
CA ARG A 827 -10.65 -14.08 -9.90
C ARG A 827 -9.99 -14.71 -8.68
N ILE A 828 -8.76 -15.20 -8.80
CA ILE A 828 -7.98 -15.72 -7.66
C ILE A 828 -7.70 -14.58 -6.68
N LEU A 829 -7.24 -13.42 -7.15
CA LEU A 829 -6.94 -12.27 -6.29
C LEU A 829 -8.20 -11.70 -5.60
N ALA A 830 -9.31 -11.52 -6.33
CA ALA A 830 -10.58 -11.06 -5.76
C ALA A 830 -11.20 -12.06 -4.76
N LYS A 831 -10.99 -13.38 -4.95
CA LYS A 831 -11.37 -14.45 -4.00
C LYS A 831 -10.58 -14.36 -2.69
N MET A 832 -9.32 -13.91 -2.74
CA MET A 832 -8.40 -13.81 -1.60
C MET A 832 -8.31 -12.42 -0.95
N ASP A 833 -8.86 -11.37 -1.56
CA ASP A 833 -8.89 -10.02 -0.98
C ASP A 833 -9.64 -10.00 0.36
N GLY A 834 -9.03 -9.38 1.37
CA GLY A 834 -9.48 -9.39 2.75
C GLY A 834 -9.39 -10.75 3.46
N ARG A 835 -8.90 -11.81 2.79
CA ARG A 835 -8.98 -13.22 3.21
C ARG A 835 -7.66 -14.00 3.08
N LEU A 836 -6.54 -13.33 2.85
CA LEU A 836 -5.23 -14.01 2.87
C LEU A 836 -5.00 -14.71 4.23
N PRO A 837 -4.40 -15.91 4.23
CA PRO A 837 -3.91 -16.54 5.46
C PRO A 837 -2.89 -15.67 6.18
N ARG A 838 -2.88 -15.73 7.52
CA ARG A 838 -2.07 -14.85 8.38
C ARG A 838 -1.09 -15.66 9.26
N PRO A 839 0.09 -16.05 8.74
CA PRO A 839 1.16 -16.71 9.50
C PRO A 839 2.06 -15.73 10.27
N ALA A 840 2.04 -14.43 9.92
CA ALA A 840 2.72 -13.35 10.64
C ALA A 840 1.72 -12.50 11.46
N ASP A 841 2.14 -12.04 12.64
CA ASP A 841 1.34 -11.31 13.60
C ASP A 841 2.25 -10.58 14.63
N TRP A 842 1.72 -9.68 15.47
CA TRP A 842 2.56 -8.94 16.42
C TRP A 842 3.10 -9.85 17.54
N VAL A 843 4.39 -10.18 17.49
CA VAL A 843 5.06 -11.09 18.44
C VAL A 843 6.36 -10.42 18.89
N HIS A 844 6.25 -9.57 19.92
CA HIS A 844 7.32 -8.67 20.40
C HIS A 844 7.76 -7.56 19.42
N GLY A 845 7.24 -7.56 18.18
CA GLY A 845 7.55 -6.62 17.12
C GLY A 845 6.68 -6.82 15.87
N PRO A 846 6.91 -6.01 14.82
CA PRO A 846 6.17 -6.08 13.57
C PRO A 846 6.57 -7.29 12.72
N GLY A 847 5.60 -7.92 12.08
CA GLY A 847 5.83 -9.09 11.24
C GLY A 847 6.37 -10.34 11.97
N GLY A 848 6.21 -10.38 13.29
CA GLY A 848 6.55 -11.54 14.13
C GLY A 848 5.86 -12.82 13.67
N ILE A 849 6.42 -13.99 14.00
CA ILE A 849 5.78 -15.29 13.76
C ILE A 849 5.74 -16.13 15.05
N LYS A 850 4.87 -17.14 15.12
CA LYS A 850 4.68 -17.99 16.31
C LYS A 850 4.43 -19.45 15.90
N PRO A 851 4.76 -20.45 16.76
CA PRO A 851 4.49 -21.85 16.47
C PRO A 851 2.99 -22.10 16.24
N ASP A 852 2.67 -22.89 15.21
CA ASP A 852 1.30 -23.35 14.95
C ASP A 852 1.17 -24.83 15.34
N PRO A 853 0.39 -25.19 16.38
CA PRO A 853 0.28 -26.57 16.84
C PRO A 853 -0.52 -27.47 15.90
N ARG A 854 -1.13 -26.92 14.84
CA ARG A 854 -1.90 -27.70 13.86
C ARG A 854 -0.97 -28.47 12.91
N PRO A 855 -1.30 -29.71 12.52
CA PRO A 855 -0.52 -30.42 11.52
C PRO A 855 -0.62 -29.73 10.16
N TRP A 856 0.48 -29.73 9.39
CA TRP A 856 0.51 -29.10 8.06
C TRP A 856 -0.62 -29.56 7.13
N SER A 857 -1.06 -30.82 7.24
CA SER A 857 -2.19 -31.38 6.49
C SER A 857 -3.52 -30.63 6.70
N GLN A 858 -3.72 -29.98 7.85
CA GLN A 858 -4.86 -29.11 8.15
C GLN A 858 -4.66 -27.67 7.66
N VAL A 859 -3.41 -27.19 7.65
CA VAL A 859 -3.06 -25.78 7.35
C VAL A 859 -2.91 -25.53 5.84
N GLN A 860 -2.41 -26.51 5.08
CA GLN A 860 -2.11 -26.40 3.64
C GLN A 860 -3.32 -26.05 2.76
N SER A 861 -4.53 -26.42 3.16
CA SER A 861 -5.76 -26.15 2.39
C SER A 861 -6.03 -24.65 2.19
N ASN A 862 -5.52 -23.81 3.07
CA ASN A 862 -5.62 -22.35 2.97
C ASN A 862 -4.73 -21.75 1.87
N TYR A 863 -3.78 -22.52 1.32
CA TYR A 863 -2.79 -22.09 0.33
C TYR A 863 -3.00 -22.67 -1.07
N VAL A 864 -4.13 -23.36 -1.32
CA VAL A 864 -4.47 -23.90 -2.65
C VAL A 864 -4.42 -22.82 -3.75
N PHE A 865 -4.76 -21.57 -3.42
CA PHE A 865 -4.68 -20.43 -4.34
C PHE A 865 -3.26 -20.14 -4.87
N VAL A 866 -2.21 -20.51 -4.14
CA VAL A 866 -0.80 -20.37 -4.56
C VAL A 866 -0.50 -21.34 -5.71
N HIS A 867 -1.07 -22.54 -5.65
CA HIS A 867 -0.96 -23.57 -6.69
C HIS A 867 -1.90 -23.28 -7.87
N GLU A 868 -3.10 -22.77 -7.61
CA GLU A 868 -4.00 -22.21 -8.65
C GLU A 868 -3.28 -21.10 -9.45
N LEU A 869 -2.54 -20.21 -8.77
CA LEU A 869 -1.75 -19.15 -9.41
C LEU A 869 -0.54 -19.73 -10.17
N ALA A 870 0.23 -20.63 -9.56
CA ALA A 870 1.42 -21.24 -10.15
C ALA A 870 1.14 -21.90 -11.52
N GLY A 871 -0.05 -22.47 -11.69
CA GLY A 871 -0.48 -23.08 -12.96
C GLY A 871 -0.52 -22.13 -14.16
N TRP A 872 -0.69 -20.82 -13.95
CA TRP A 872 -0.75 -19.82 -15.03
C TRP A 872 0.62 -19.28 -15.45
N ARG A 873 1.71 -19.67 -14.78
CA ARG A 873 3.05 -19.11 -15.03
C ARG A 873 3.50 -19.26 -16.48
N GLU A 874 3.31 -20.45 -17.05
CA GLU A 874 3.75 -20.76 -18.41
C GLU A 874 2.83 -20.16 -19.49
N ASP A 875 1.73 -19.51 -19.10
CA ASP A 875 0.84 -18.73 -19.96
C ASP A 875 1.13 -17.23 -19.99
N VAL A 876 2.01 -16.73 -19.11
CA VAL A 876 2.48 -15.34 -19.14
C VAL A 876 3.23 -15.04 -20.44
N ARG A 877 3.02 -13.85 -21.02
CA ARG A 877 3.69 -13.41 -22.27
C ARG A 877 4.41 -12.08 -22.06
N GLY A 878 5.69 -12.01 -22.42
CA GLY A 878 6.57 -10.86 -22.18
C GLY A 878 7.45 -11.03 -20.94
N ALA A 879 8.68 -10.51 -21.00
CA ALA A 879 9.67 -10.65 -19.94
C ALA A 879 9.37 -9.79 -18.71
N GLY A 880 8.81 -8.60 -18.89
CA GLY A 880 8.40 -7.72 -17.80
C GLY A 880 7.12 -8.22 -17.12
N ASN A 881 6.17 -8.71 -17.91
CA ASN A 881 5.00 -9.43 -17.39
C ASN A 881 5.42 -10.64 -16.53
N LEU A 882 6.39 -11.43 -16.99
CA LEU A 882 6.92 -12.58 -16.24
C LEU A 882 7.69 -12.17 -14.98
N GLU A 883 8.53 -11.13 -15.03
CA GLU A 883 9.22 -10.56 -13.86
C GLU A 883 8.21 -10.13 -12.77
N ARG A 884 7.15 -9.43 -13.19
CA ARG A 884 6.08 -8.95 -12.29
C ARG A 884 5.25 -10.11 -11.73
N PHE A 885 4.96 -11.13 -12.55
CA PHE A 885 4.25 -12.33 -12.12
C PHE A 885 5.05 -13.18 -11.13
N ASP A 886 6.32 -13.46 -11.42
CA ASP A 886 7.19 -14.27 -10.55
C ASP A 886 7.43 -13.60 -9.20
N TYR A 887 7.50 -12.26 -9.12
CA TYR A 887 7.50 -11.53 -7.85
C TYR A 887 6.27 -11.87 -6.99
N TRP A 888 5.07 -11.77 -7.54
CA TRP A 888 3.83 -12.04 -6.80
C TRP A 888 3.67 -13.53 -6.47
N LEU A 889 3.98 -14.42 -7.41
CA LEU A 889 3.96 -15.86 -7.18
C LEU A 889 4.93 -16.28 -6.07
N ASN A 890 6.17 -15.76 -6.07
CA ASN A 890 7.13 -16.06 -5.01
C ASN A 890 6.75 -15.41 -3.67
N THR A 891 6.13 -14.23 -3.68
CA THR A 891 5.54 -13.61 -2.48
C THR A 891 4.47 -14.49 -1.83
N PHE A 892 3.60 -15.13 -2.62
CA PHE A 892 2.58 -16.04 -2.09
C PHE A 892 3.13 -17.43 -1.71
N ARG A 893 4.14 -17.94 -2.42
CA ARG A 893 4.89 -19.16 -2.01
C ARG A 893 5.63 -18.96 -0.69
N TYR A 894 6.22 -17.79 -0.48
CA TYR A 894 6.87 -17.41 0.78
C TYR A 894 5.86 -17.35 1.94
N LEU A 895 4.64 -16.84 1.71
CA LEU A 895 3.54 -16.89 2.69
C LEU A 895 3.17 -18.34 3.07
N GLU A 896 3.06 -19.25 2.08
CA GLU A 896 2.83 -20.68 2.31
C GLU A 896 3.98 -21.34 3.09
N ALA A 897 5.23 -21.03 2.71
CA ALA A 897 6.43 -21.54 3.37
C ALA A 897 6.54 -21.07 4.83
N MET A 898 6.20 -19.81 5.12
CA MET A 898 6.15 -19.27 6.49
C MET A 898 5.15 -20.05 7.37
N ALA A 899 3.97 -20.36 6.85
CA ALA A 899 2.99 -21.16 7.59
C ALA A 899 3.48 -22.59 7.84
N ARG A 900 4.20 -23.20 6.89
CA ARG A 900 4.81 -24.53 7.08
C ARG A 900 5.93 -24.51 8.11
N VAL A 901 6.76 -23.45 8.11
CA VAL A 901 7.79 -23.20 9.14
C VAL A 901 7.15 -23.09 10.53
N ASN A 902 6.06 -22.34 10.69
CA ASN A 902 5.34 -22.23 11.96
C ASN A 902 4.83 -23.60 12.47
N CYS A 903 4.30 -24.45 11.59
CA CYS A 903 3.86 -25.81 11.95
C CYS A 903 5.05 -26.68 12.44
N THR A 904 6.17 -26.63 11.72
CA THR A 904 7.37 -27.43 12.06
C THR A 904 8.05 -26.90 13.32
N TRP A 905 8.01 -25.58 13.57
CA TRP A 905 8.51 -24.96 14.79
C TRP A 905 7.75 -25.43 16.04
N ALA A 906 6.44 -25.69 15.94
CA ALA A 906 5.68 -26.29 17.04
C ALA A 906 6.17 -27.71 17.37
N LEU A 907 6.46 -28.53 16.35
CA LEU A 907 7.04 -29.86 16.55
C LEU A 907 8.41 -29.80 17.23
N VAL A 908 9.30 -28.93 16.76
CA VAL A 908 10.63 -28.68 17.37
C VAL A 908 10.48 -28.20 18.82
N THR A 909 9.55 -27.29 19.09
CA THR A 909 9.30 -26.73 20.44
C THR A 909 8.81 -27.81 21.41
N ASN A 910 7.87 -28.66 20.96
CA ASN A 910 7.35 -29.77 21.77
C ASN A 910 8.44 -30.82 22.07
N ALA A 911 9.26 -31.18 21.07
CA ALA A 911 10.38 -32.11 21.25
C ALA A 911 11.48 -31.52 22.17
N MET A 912 11.78 -30.23 22.05
CA MET A 912 12.69 -29.51 22.95
C MET A 912 12.16 -29.50 24.39
N GLY A 913 10.84 -29.35 24.56
CA GLY A 913 10.15 -29.49 25.84
C GLY A 913 10.37 -30.85 26.49
N LYS A 914 10.20 -31.95 25.73
CA LYS A 914 10.52 -33.31 26.19
C LYS A 914 11.98 -33.45 26.61
N ALA A 915 12.93 -33.00 25.78
CA ALA A 915 14.36 -33.10 26.08
C ALA A 915 14.74 -32.31 27.34
N LYS A 916 14.11 -31.14 27.56
CA LYS A 916 14.28 -30.34 28.79
C LYS A 916 13.68 -31.00 30.03
N ALA A 917 12.61 -31.80 29.86
CA ALA A 917 11.93 -32.51 30.95
C ALA A 917 12.47 -33.93 31.21
N ALA A 918 13.54 -34.34 30.53
CA ALA A 918 14.19 -35.63 30.77
C ALA A 918 14.80 -35.72 32.19
N PRO A 919 14.81 -36.90 32.82
CA PRO A 919 15.23 -37.05 34.22
C PRO A 919 16.73 -36.86 34.45
N ASP A 920 17.55 -37.05 33.41
CA ASP A 920 19.01 -37.02 33.49
C ASP A 920 19.66 -36.56 32.15
N PRO A 921 20.95 -36.17 32.14
CA PRO A 921 21.64 -35.70 30.94
C PRO A 921 21.81 -36.74 29.80
N GLN A 922 21.77 -38.04 30.11
CA GLN A 922 21.86 -39.09 29.10
C GLN A 922 20.51 -39.28 28.40
N ALA A 923 19.40 -39.33 29.14
CA ALA A 923 18.04 -39.31 28.60
C ALA A 923 17.77 -38.02 27.80
N GLN A 924 18.22 -36.87 28.29
CA GLN A 924 18.16 -35.58 27.58
C GLN A 924 18.89 -35.65 26.23
N ARG A 925 20.13 -36.16 26.22
CA ARG A 925 20.93 -36.33 25.00
C ARG A 925 20.29 -37.32 24.01
N GLN A 926 19.69 -38.40 24.51
CA GLN A 926 18.99 -39.38 23.68
C GLN A 926 17.76 -38.76 22.99
N ILE A 927 16.90 -38.04 23.72
CA ILE A 927 15.72 -37.36 23.15
C ILE A 927 16.16 -36.22 22.20
N ALA A 928 17.20 -35.47 22.55
CA ALA A 928 17.76 -34.43 21.69
C ALA A 928 18.29 -34.99 20.35
N ALA A 929 18.93 -36.15 20.36
CA ALA A 929 19.45 -36.80 19.16
C ALA A 929 18.36 -37.50 18.34
N ALA A 930 17.38 -38.14 18.99
CA ALA A 930 16.36 -38.96 18.32
C ALA A 930 15.12 -38.18 17.86
N GLU A 931 14.66 -37.18 18.63
CA GLU A 931 13.48 -36.38 18.29
C GLU A 931 13.82 -34.96 17.81
N VAL A 932 14.67 -34.24 18.55
CA VAL A 932 14.84 -32.79 18.32
C VAL A 932 15.70 -32.50 17.09
N LEU A 933 16.82 -33.22 16.91
CA LEU A 933 17.75 -32.98 15.80
C LEU A 933 17.12 -33.23 14.40
N PRO A 934 16.39 -34.32 14.14
CA PRO A 934 15.72 -34.52 12.84
C PRO A 934 14.66 -33.45 12.54
N LEU A 935 13.89 -33.03 13.55
CA LEU A 935 12.91 -31.95 13.40
C LEU A 935 13.59 -30.59 13.16
N ARG A 936 14.77 -30.35 13.76
CA ARG A 936 15.60 -29.18 13.49
C ARG A 936 16.13 -29.17 12.05
N GLN A 937 16.59 -30.30 11.52
CA GLN A 937 17.08 -30.41 10.14
C GLN A 937 15.94 -30.11 9.13
N GLU A 938 14.72 -30.65 9.35
CA GLU A 938 13.56 -30.31 8.51
C GLU A 938 13.12 -28.83 8.67
N LEU A 939 13.17 -28.25 9.89
CA LEU A 939 12.89 -26.82 10.09
C LEU A 939 13.88 -25.95 9.32
N VAL A 940 15.18 -26.25 9.40
CA VAL A 940 16.25 -25.52 8.69
C VAL A 940 16.08 -25.65 7.17
N ARG A 941 15.75 -26.84 6.67
CA ARG A 941 15.45 -27.07 5.24
C ARG A 941 14.21 -26.31 4.76
N GLN A 942 13.19 -26.15 5.60
CA GLN A 942 12.00 -25.34 5.28
C GLN A 942 12.29 -23.83 5.32
N VAL A 943 13.02 -23.36 6.34
CA VAL A 943 13.47 -21.96 6.41
C VAL A 943 14.37 -21.62 5.23
N SER A 944 15.23 -22.56 4.80
CA SER A 944 16.08 -22.37 3.61
C SER A 944 15.24 -22.06 2.36
N LEU A 945 14.22 -22.88 2.08
CA LEU A 945 13.29 -22.67 0.97
C LEU A 945 12.50 -21.35 1.10
N LEU A 946 12.03 -21.02 2.31
CA LEU A 946 11.36 -19.75 2.61
C LEU A 946 12.27 -18.56 2.29
N TYR A 947 13.53 -18.62 2.72
CA TYR A 947 14.46 -17.51 2.62
C TYR A 947 15.00 -17.34 1.19
N ASP A 948 15.14 -18.42 0.43
CA ASP A 948 15.40 -18.34 -1.01
C ASP A 948 14.22 -17.68 -1.77
N LEU A 949 12.97 -17.93 -1.35
CA LEU A 949 11.79 -17.24 -1.89
C LEU A 949 11.73 -15.76 -1.48
N LEU A 950 12.12 -15.41 -0.24
CA LEU A 950 12.27 -14.03 0.22
C LEU A 950 13.35 -13.30 -0.59
N LEU A 951 14.53 -13.90 -0.77
CA LEU A 951 15.60 -13.35 -1.60
C LEU A 951 15.22 -13.26 -3.09
N ALA A 952 14.19 -13.98 -3.54
CA ALA A 952 13.63 -13.85 -4.87
C ALA A 952 12.67 -12.66 -5.04
N THR A 953 12.07 -12.13 -3.95
CA THR A 953 11.19 -10.94 -4.02
C THR A 953 11.94 -9.62 -3.88
N VAL A 954 13.12 -9.58 -3.23
CA VAL A 954 13.90 -8.33 -3.01
C VAL A 954 14.13 -7.54 -4.31
N THR A 955 13.58 -6.33 -4.37
CA THR A 955 13.64 -5.38 -5.49
C THR A 955 13.63 -3.89 -5.09
N ASN A 956 13.43 -3.54 -3.81
CA ASN A 956 13.45 -2.17 -3.28
C ASN A 956 13.96 -2.15 -1.80
N PRO A 957 14.20 -0.97 -1.18
CA PRO A 957 14.72 -0.88 0.19
C PRO A 957 13.81 -1.52 1.25
N GLY A 958 12.49 -1.45 1.13
CA GLY A 958 11.57 -2.04 2.12
C GLY A 958 11.66 -3.57 2.17
N GLU A 959 11.96 -4.20 1.04
CA GLU A 959 12.22 -5.65 0.97
C GLU A 959 13.61 -6.03 1.52
N LEU A 960 14.59 -5.09 1.52
CA LEU A 960 15.83 -5.25 2.31
C LEU A 960 15.53 -5.16 3.81
N GLY A 961 14.57 -4.31 4.21
CA GLY A 961 14.03 -4.25 5.56
C GLY A 961 13.41 -5.57 6.00
N THR A 962 12.62 -6.21 5.12
CA THR A 962 12.01 -7.53 5.42
C THR A 962 13.07 -8.64 5.57
N VAL A 963 14.17 -8.57 4.82
CA VAL A 963 15.35 -9.43 5.02
C VAL A 963 16.02 -9.17 6.37
N ALA A 964 16.15 -7.91 6.79
CA ALA A 964 16.64 -7.55 8.12
C ALA A 964 15.70 -8.00 9.25
N ASN A 965 14.37 -7.94 9.07
CA ASN A 965 13.39 -8.47 10.03
C ASN A 965 13.61 -9.97 10.27
N TRP A 966 13.73 -10.78 9.21
CA TRP A 966 14.07 -12.20 9.37
C TRP A 966 15.38 -12.44 10.12
N GLU A 967 16.43 -11.68 9.80
CA GLU A 967 17.75 -11.83 10.40
C GLU A 967 17.84 -11.33 11.86
N GLN A 968 17.18 -10.22 12.18
CA GLN A 968 17.33 -9.52 13.46
C GLN A 968 16.19 -9.79 14.44
N HIS A 969 14.98 -10.07 13.97
CA HIS A 969 13.79 -10.28 14.81
C HIS A 969 13.40 -11.77 14.87
N LEU A 970 13.26 -12.44 13.73
CA LEU A 970 12.69 -13.80 13.69
C LEU A 970 13.73 -14.90 13.99
N PHE A 971 14.91 -14.88 13.35
CA PHE A 971 15.92 -15.92 13.52
C PHE A 971 16.49 -16.08 14.95
N PRO A 972 16.67 -15.02 15.77
CA PRO A 972 17.12 -15.19 17.15
C PRO A 972 16.29 -16.16 17.99
N ASP A 973 14.95 -16.09 17.90
CA ASP A 973 14.04 -16.94 18.66
C ASP A 973 13.59 -18.20 17.90
N LEU A 974 13.48 -18.16 16.56
CA LEU A 974 13.16 -19.33 15.74
C LEU A 974 14.33 -20.33 15.69
N LEU A 975 15.57 -19.86 15.53
CA LEU A 975 16.72 -20.69 15.15
C LEU A 975 17.95 -20.57 16.05
N GLU A 976 18.35 -19.37 16.47
CA GLU A 976 19.66 -19.19 17.12
C GLU A 976 19.65 -19.68 18.56
N LYS A 977 18.77 -19.15 19.43
CA LYS A 977 18.66 -19.59 20.84
C LYS A 977 18.27 -21.09 20.95
N PRO A 978 17.29 -21.63 20.18
CA PRO A 978 17.00 -23.06 20.22
C PRO A 978 18.14 -23.94 19.67
N GLY A 979 18.94 -23.43 18.74
CA GLY A 979 20.11 -24.13 18.19
C GLY A 979 21.23 -24.28 19.23
N GLN A 980 21.51 -23.21 19.99
CA GLN A 980 22.45 -23.24 21.11
C GLN A 980 22.00 -24.23 22.20
N GLN A 981 20.71 -24.24 22.54
CA GLN A 981 20.14 -25.21 23.49
C GLN A 981 20.27 -26.66 22.99
N LEU A 982 20.01 -26.91 21.70
CA LEU A 982 20.17 -28.24 21.11
C LEU A 982 21.63 -28.73 21.16
N ALA A 983 22.60 -27.86 20.82
CA ALA A 983 24.02 -28.18 20.89
C ALA A 983 24.46 -28.54 22.33
N ALA A 984 23.94 -27.81 23.34
CA ALA A 984 24.18 -28.10 24.74
C ALA A 984 23.63 -29.49 25.15
N PHE A 985 22.38 -29.81 24.79
CA PHE A 985 21.78 -31.13 25.07
C PHE A 985 22.51 -32.28 24.35
N LEU A 986 22.97 -32.06 23.11
CA LEU A 986 23.77 -33.03 22.36
C LEU A 986 25.19 -33.19 22.92
N GLY A 987 25.72 -32.19 23.62
CA GLY A 987 27.10 -32.13 24.09
C GLY A 987 28.14 -31.95 22.97
N ARG A 988 27.72 -31.40 21.81
CA ARG A 988 28.55 -31.19 20.62
C ARG A 988 27.93 -30.10 19.72
N PRO A 989 28.71 -29.48 18.81
CA PRO A 989 28.15 -28.60 17.78
C PRO A 989 27.07 -29.27 16.93
N LEU A 990 26.22 -28.46 16.31
CA LEU A 990 25.22 -28.94 15.35
C LEU A 990 25.89 -29.45 14.06
N PRO A 991 25.31 -30.44 13.37
CA PRO A 991 25.73 -30.77 12.02
C PRO A 991 25.37 -29.64 11.03
N PRO A 992 26.09 -29.49 9.89
CA PRO A 992 25.86 -28.37 8.96
C PRO A 992 24.46 -28.29 8.33
N ASP A 993 23.68 -29.37 8.35
CA ASP A 993 22.28 -29.42 7.89
C ASP A 993 21.25 -29.03 8.97
N ALA A 994 21.72 -28.72 10.19
CA ALA A 994 20.94 -28.15 11.29
C ALA A 994 21.23 -26.64 11.53
N GLU A 995 21.99 -26.01 10.63
CA GLU A 995 22.31 -24.57 10.62
C GLU A 995 22.00 -23.94 9.24
N LEU A 996 21.76 -22.63 9.20
CA LEU A 996 21.53 -21.95 7.92
C LEU A 996 22.86 -21.69 7.19
N PRO A 997 22.93 -21.91 5.85
CA PRO A 997 24.11 -21.58 5.07
C PRO A 997 24.40 -20.08 5.09
N ARG A 998 25.68 -19.70 5.04
CA ARG A 998 26.12 -18.29 4.89
C ARG A 998 26.33 -17.85 3.44
N ALA A 999 26.60 -18.78 2.53
CA ALA A 999 26.75 -18.50 1.10
C ALA A 999 25.40 -18.46 0.38
N TYR A 1000 25.28 -17.66 -0.67
CA TYR A 1000 24.15 -17.75 -1.61
C TYR A 1000 24.34 -18.94 -2.54
N ARG A 1001 23.25 -19.66 -2.83
CA ARG A 1001 23.20 -20.84 -3.73
C ARG A 1001 22.05 -20.79 -4.74
N GLY A 1002 21.30 -19.68 -4.77
CA GLY A 1002 20.19 -19.48 -5.70
C GLY A 1002 20.67 -18.97 -7.08
N PRO A 1003 19.74 -18.86 -8.05
CA PRO A 1003 20.04 -18.29 -9.37
C PRO A 1003 20.38 -16.80 -9.25
N ALA A 1004 21.33 -16.31 -10.06
CA ALA A 1004 21.78 -14.93 -9.95
C ALA A 1004 20.65 -13.91 -10.21
N ARG A 1005 20.60 -12.86 -9.38
CA ARG A 1005 19.64 -11.75 -9.47
C ARG A 1005 20.36 -10.41 -9.64
N LEU A 1006 19.82 -9.55 -10.51
CA LEU A 1006 20.22 -8.15 -10.69
C LEU A 1006 19.07 -7.25 -10.20
N ILE A 1007 19.38 -6.36 -9.27
CA ILE A 1007 18.40 -5.52 -8.57
C ILE A 1007 18.81 -4.06 -8.70
N VAL A 1008 17.90 -3.19 -9.11
CA VAL A 1008 18.05 -1.73 -9.02
C VAL A 1008 16.99 -1.23 -8.01
N PRO A 1009 17.37 -0.99 -6.74
CA PRO A 1009 16.41 -0.77 -5.66
C PRO A 1009 15.67 0.57 -5.78
N THR A 1010 16.36 1.59 -6.28
CA THR A 1010 15.87 2.97 -6.37
C THR A 1010 15.75 3.37 -7.83
N LYS A 1011 14.54 3.72 -8.30
CA LYS A 1011 14.22 3.84 -9.73
C LYS A 1011 13.75 5.24 -10.08
N ARG A 1012 14.70 6.16 -10.27
CA ARG A 1012 14.41 7.55 -10.70
C ARG A 1012 13.81 7.57 -12.11
N ALA A 1013 12.50 7.79 -12.22
CA ALA A 1013 11.79 8.02 -13.48
C ALA A 1013 11.97 9.47 -14.01
N SER A 1014 12.38 10.39 -13.14
CA SER A 1014 12.69 11.78 -13.49
C SER A 1014 13.75 12.37 -12.56
N VAL A 1015 14.55 13.29 -13.09
CA VAL A 1015 15.62 14.01 -12.40
C VAL A 1015 15.67 15.45 -12.92
N ALA A 1016 15.82 16.44 -12.04
CA ALA A 1016 15.95 17.84 -12.41
C ALA A 1016 17.09 18.11 -13.41
N ALA A 1017 16.92 19.13 -14.25
CA ALA A 1017 18.00 19.66 -15.09
C ALA A 1017 19.19 20.13 -14.23
N GLY A 1018 20.41 19.87 -14.70
CA GLY A 1018 21.64 20.20 -13.98
C GLY A 1018 22.01 19.24 -12.84
N SER A 1019 21.11 18.36 -12.38
CA SER A 1019 21.43 17.34 -11.37
C SER A 1019 21.99 16.05 -11.98
N ASP A 1020 22.90 15.40 -11.28
CA ASP A 1020 23.43 14.09 -11.67
C ASP A 1020 22.39 12.96 -11.52
N LEU A 1021 22.57 11.86 -12.25
CA LEU A 1021 21.76 10.65 -12.10
C LEU A 1021 22.61 9.55 -11.44
N THR A 1022 22.37 9.31 -10.15
CA THR A 1022 22.95 8.21 -9.39
C THR A 1022 22.19 6.92 -9.65
N LEU A 1023 22.92 5.81 -9.81
CA LEU A 1023 22.39 4.47 -9.98
C LEU A 1023 23.11 3.50 -9.03
N ARG A 1024 22.35 2.72 -8.27
CA ARG A 1024 22.84 1.62 -7.43
C ARG A 1024 22.32 0.30 -8.01
N ALA A 1025 23.17 -0.71 -8.10
CA ALA A 1025 22.80 -2.06 -8.54
C ALA A 1025 23.32 -3.10 -7.54
N LEU A 1026 22.47 -4.05 -7.15
CA LEU A 1026 22.84 -5.19 -6.33
C LEU A 1026 22.85 -6.44 -7.21
N VAL A 1027 23.94 -7.21 -7.15
CA VAL A 1027 24.06 -8.51 -7.80
C VAL A 1027 24.18 -9.58 -6.72
N LEU A 1028 23.12 -10.36 -6.54
CA LEU A 1028 23.08 -11.51 -5.66
C LEU A 1028 23.37 -12.77 -6.49
N ALA A 1029 24.55 -13.35 -6.34
CA ALA A 1029 25.02 -14.51 -7.10
C ALA A 1029 26.04 -15.31 -6.26
N GLU A 1030 26.20 -16.61 -6.53
CA GLU A 1030 27.19 -17.45 -5.81
C GLU A 1030 28.63 -16.97 -6.05
N LYS A 1031 28.91 -16.46 -7.24
CA LYS A 1031 30.22 -15.93 -7.66
C LYS A 1031 30.11 -14.46 -8.07
N PRO A 1032 31.19 -13.65 -7.92
CA PRO A 1032 31.24 -12.31 -8.47
C PRO A 1032 30.95 -12.28 -9.98
N PRO A 1033 30.14 -11.34 -10.48
CA PRO A 1033 29.89 -11.18 -11.91
C PRO A 1033 31.16 -10.72 -12.65
N ARG A 1034 31.33 -11.21 -13.88
CA ARG A 1034 32.41 -10.85 -14.80
C ARG A 1034 32.28 -9.43 -15.37
N GLU A 1035 31.07 -8.87 -15.33
CA GLU A 1035 30.74 -7.51 -15.73
C GLU A 1035 29.49 -7.02 -15.01
N VAL A 1036 29.49 -5.76 -14.57
CA VAL A 1036 28.27 -4.98 -14.29
C VAL A 1036 28.42 -3.63 -14.97
N ALA A 1037 27.47 -3.26 -15.84
CA ALA A 1037 27.57 -2.04 -16.66
C ALA A 1037 26.19 -1.44 -16.96
N VAL A 1038 26.15 -0.11 -17.05
CA VAL A 1038 25.00 0.64 -17.54
C VAL A 1038 25.19 0.92 -19.03
N PHE A 1039 24.14 0.71 -19.81
CA PHE A 1039 24.06 1.03 -21.22
C PHE A 1039 23.01 2.14 -21.36
N TRP A 1040 23.43 3.36 -21.72
CA TRP A 1040 22.52 4.51 -21.80
C TRP A 1040 22.66 5.29 -23.11
N ARG A 1041 21.62 6.05 -23.50
CA ARG A 1041 21.64 7.00 -24.62
C ARG A 1041 20.58 8.08 -24.46
N LYS A 1042 20.59 9.11 -25.31
CA LYS A 1042 19.44 10.04 -25.44
C LYS A 1042 18.20 9.25 -25.88
N LEU A 1043 17.03 9.59 -25.34
CA LEU A 1043 15.78 8.84 -25.52
C LEU A 1043 15.48 8.60 -27.01
N GLY A 1044 15.45 7.33 -27.43
CA GLY A 1044 15.19 6.91 -28.80
C GLY A 1044 16.28 7.24 -29.83
N GLN A 1045 17.44 7.78 -29.44
CA GLN A 1045 18.43 8.35 -30.36
C GLN A 1045 19.84 7.76 -30.20
N GLY A 1046 20.41 7.28 -31.31
CA GLY A 1046 21.79 6.80 -31.38
C GLY A 1046 22.02 5.40 -30.78
N ALA A 1047 23.29 5.03 -30.68
CA ALA A 1047 23.75 3.80 -30.05
C ALA A 1047 23.90 3.98 -28.52
N PHE A 1048 23.80 2.87 -27.78
CA PHE A 1048 24.02 2.86 -26.33
C PHE A 1048 25.49 3.02 -25.98
N ALA A 1049 25.81 4.03 -25.17
CA ALA A 1049 27.10 4.18 -24.51
C ALA A 1049 27.17 3.20 -23.32
N LYS A 1050 28.14 2.29 -23.34
CA LYS A 1050 28.46 1.40 -22.22
C LYS A 1050 29.33 2.13 -21.20
N VAL A 1051 28.94 2.11 -19.94
CA VAL A 1051 29.73 2.61 -18.81
C VAL A 1051 29.81 1.50 -17.75
N PRO A 1052 31.00 1.02 -17.35
CA PRO A 1052 31.12 0.05 -16.27
C PRO A 1052 30.66 0.67 -14.94
N MET A 1053 30.00 -0.11 -14.10
CA MET A 1053 29.67 0.33 -12.74
C MET A 1053 30.88 0.13 -11.83
N LYS A 1054 31.10 1.06 -10.89
CA LYS A 1054 32.08 0.91 -9.82
C LYS A 1054 31.61 -0.20 -8.88
N HIS A 1055 32.47 -1.15 -8.57
CA HIS A 1055 32.23 -2.08 -7.45
C HIS A 1055 32.47 -1.32 -6.14
N GLU A 1056 31.50 -1.38 -5.22
CA GLU A 1056 31.62 -0.76 -3.90
C GLU A 1056 32.13 -1.78 -2.88
N ALA A 1057 31.36 -2.84 -2.67
CA ALA A 1057 31.72 -4.00 -1.87
C ALA A 1057 30.71 -5.13 -2.10
N ARG A 1058 31.13 -6.39 -1.84
CA ARG A 1058 30.28 -7.59 -1.94
C ARG A 1058 29.51 -7.68 -3.27
N GLY A 1059 28.17 -7.62 -3.25
CA GLY A 1059 27.32 -7.59 -4.45
C GLY A 1059 26.91 -6.19 -4.92
N VAL A 1060 27.36 -5.11 -4.27
CA VAL A 1060 26.89 -3.74 -4.53
C VAL A 1060 27.79 -3.01 -5.52
N TYR A 1061 27.14 -2.38 -6.51
CA TYR A 1061 27.76 -1.57 -7.55
C TYR A 1061 27.09 -0.19 -7.66
N SER A 1062 27.84 0.83 -8.03
CA SER A 1062 27.36 2.21 -8.22
C SER A 1062 27.74 2.79 -9.59
N LEU A 1063 26.99 3.79 -10.04
CA LEU A 1063 27.41 4.70 -11.11
C LEU A 1063 26.78 6.08 -10.89
N CYS A 1064 27.56 7.15 -11.11
CA CYS A 1064 27.04 8.49 -11.36
C CYS A 1064 27.09 8.76 -12.88
N LEU A 1065 25.95 9.17 -13.46
CA LEU A 1065 25.88 9.74 -14.81
C LEU A 1065 25.78 11.27 -14.69
N PRO A 1066 26.84 12.02 -15.05
CA PRO A 1066 26.89 13.45 -14.76
C PRO A 1066 25.94 14.26 -15.64
N ALA A 1067 25.34 15.31 -15.07
CA ALA A 1067 24.33 16.16 -15.70
C ALA A 1067 24.81 16.76 -17.03
N ALA A 1068 26.07 17.21 -17.08
CA ALA A 1068 26.70 17.80 -18.26
C ALA A 1068 26.79 16.85 -19.48
N LYS A 1069 26.62 15.53 -19.28
CA LYS A 1069 26.55 14.53 -20.36
C LYS A 1069 25.12 14.03 -20.63
N THR A 1070 24.16 14.39 -19.79
CA THR A 1070 22.82 13.80 -19.72
C THR A 1070 21.71 14.88 -19.60
N SER A 1071 21.89 16.01 -20.29
CA SER A 1071 20.99 17.18 -20.26
C SER A 1071 19.63 16.95 -20.93
N ASP A 1072 19.53 15.97 -21.82
CA ASP A 1072 18.29 15.57 -22.50
C ASP A 1072 17.59 14.39 -21.79
N ASP A 1073 16.33 14.14 -22.14
CA ASP A 1073 15.66 12.89 -21.79
C ASP A 1073 16.48 11.70 -22.29
N LEU A 1074 16.59 10.65 -21.47
CA LEU A 1074 17.46 9.52 -21.72
C LEU A 1074 16.76 8.18 -21.48
N GLU A 1075 17.34 7.13 -22.03
CA GLU A 1075 17.00 5.75 -21.69
C GLU A 1075 18.26 4.97 -21.31
N TYR A 1076 18.12 4.03 -20.38
CA TYR A 1076 19.19 3.13 -19.99
C TYR A 1076 18.67 1.73 -19.61
N TYR A 1077 19.58 0.76 -19.67
CA TYR A 1077 19.42 -0.52 -18.98
C TYR A 1077 20.72 -0.86 -18.24
N VAL A 1078 20.60 -1.63 -17.16
CA VAL A 1078 21.74 -2.22 -16.46
C VAL A 1078 21.88 -3.66 -16.93
N ARG A 1079 23.12 -4.11 -17.16
CA ARG A 1079 23.43 -5.51 -17.44
C ARG A 1079 24.46 -6.03 -16.45
N ALA A 1080 24.20 -7.22 -15.91
CA ALA A 1080 25.17 -8.01 -15.17
C ALA A 1080 25.46 -9.32 -15.91
N VAL A 1081 26.70 -9.79 -15.86
CA VAL A 1081 27.14 -11.05 -16.48
C VAL A 1081 27.73 -11.95 -15.39
N PRO A 1082 26.94 -12.83 -14.76
CA PRO A 1082 27.45 -13.78 -13.77
C PRO A 1082 28.50 -14.73 -14.36
N ASP A 1083 29.20 -15.48 -13.50
CA ASP A 1083 30.03 -16.61 -13.93
C ASP A 1083 29.22 -17.92 -13.92
N GLY A 1084 29.09 -18.55 -15.08
CA GLY A 1084 28.31 -19.78 -15.27
C GLY A 1084 26.84 -19.59 -15.69
N GLU A 1085 26.23 -18.42 -15.47
CA GLU A 1085 24.81 -18.16 -15.75
C GLU A 1085 24.57 -17.15 -16.91
N PRO A 1086 23.34 -17.06 -17.47
CA PRO A 1086 22.99 -16.06 -18.48
C PRO A 1086 23.13 -14.61 -18.01
N ALA A 1087 23.26 -13.67 -18.96
CA ALA A 1087 23.35 -12.25 -18.67
C ALA A 1087 22.00 -11.67 -18.21
N LEU A 1088 22.00 -11.05 -17.03
CA LEU A 1088 20.84 -10.44 -16.39
C LEU A 1088 20.68 -8.99 -16.81
N HIS A 1089 19.43 -8.53 -16.93
CA HIS A 1089 19.10 -7.18 -17.40
C HIS A 1089 18.07 -6.52 -16.49
N PHE A 1090 18.25 -5.21 -16.22
CA PHE A 1090 17.22 -4.34 -15.64
C PHE A 1090 16.89 -3.20 -16.63
N PRO A 1091 15.61 -3.00 -16.99
CA PRO A 1091 14.46 -3.88 -16.73
C PRO A 1091 14.61 -5.23 -17.46
N ALA A 1092 13.83 -6.25 -17.07
CA ALA A 1092 13.87 -7.57 -17.73
C ALA A 1092 13.50 -7.55 -19.23
N THR A 1093 12.91 -6.46 -19.70
CA THR A 1093 12.52 -6.20 -21.10
C THR A 1093 13.62 -5.55 -21.96
N ALA A 1094 14.78 -5.22 -21.38
CA ALA A 1094 15.89 -4.61 -22.11
C ALA A 1094 16.57 -5.60 -23.08
N PRO A 1095 17.12 -5.15 -24.22
CA PRO A 1095 17.21 -3.76 -24.69
C PRO A 1095 15.94 -3.26 -25.44
N THR A 1096 14.87 -4.06 -25.49
CA THR A 1096 13.66 -3.80 -26.29
C THR A 1096 12.75 -2.73 -25.66
N LEU A 1097 12.60 -2.75 -24.34
CA LEU A 1097 12.07 -1.65 -23.55
C LEU A 1097 13.07 -1.39 -22.42
N ASN A 1098 13.43 -0.13 -22.22
CA ASN A 1098 14.49 0.29 -21.32
C ASN A 1098 13.92 1.17 -20.20
N TRP A 1099 14.66 1.33 -19.10
CA TRP A 1099 14.29 2.38 -18.15
C TRP A 1099 14.48 3.73 -18.82
N THR A 1100 13.59 4.68 -18.54
CA THR A 1100 13.56 5.99 -19.21
C THR A 1100 13.44 7.08 -18.15
N VAL A 1101 14.16 8.18 -18.37
CA VAL A 1101 14.27 9.29 -17.41
C VAL A 1101 13.96 10.60 -18.13
N VAL A 1102 12.95 11.33 -17.64
CA VAL A 1102 12.69 12.72 -18.05
C VAL A 1102 13.60 13.66 -17.29
N ARG A 1103 14.20 14.62 -18.00
CA ARG A 1103 14.79 15.81 -17.36
C ARG A 1103 13.71 16.87 -17.09
N GLN A 1104 13.62 17.33 -15.85
CA GLN A 1104 12.69 18.38 -15.41
C GLN A 1104 13.31 19.76 -15.57
#